data_AF-A0AAE9N584-F1
#
_entry.id   AF-A0AAE9N584-F1
#
_cell.length_a   1.000
_cell.length_b   1.000
_cell.length_c   1.000
_cell.angle_alpha   90.00
_cell.angle_beta   90.00
_cell.angle_gamma   90.00
#
_symmetry.space_group_name_H-M   'P 1'
#
loop_
_entity.id
_entity.type
_entity.pdbx_description
1 polymer ?
#
loop_
_entity_poly.entity_id
_entity_poly.type
_entity_poly.pdbx_seq_one_letter_code
_entity_poly.pdbx_strand_id
1 'polypeptide(L)'
;MTLNPRIILILSAISLQGCGGGSDSSETAHDHLISVDIQQISQSMIAGGGKTEDELPDREVVFKAYGHYDNTDEVRDITSEVSWLSTKGCDVICPTSNAGHYHTTNPGEADVYAVKSRVNASDAESNHITKRVVDIQPYKIETKKLDKNKLVNDEVPRGLKVSYSADVYWNDGRITDGTNEVRWQEQGDGFEQDNEQKNRFLASGDVGSDSVLTASYQGIYSDPRTLEVSNPILKELHIEVGGGQSTSVPRGQARMLTADAEFEGLGNIDVTQDVSWNSDNNLAFEQKDNTFRAIGSKDNVGQQTTITASLSDYQSEISNKVTLSISPAELIAVRTEIDQGANALVPRYLSRTLKAIGVYRGDVSRSDKTFEEDITSTVASWTNSDVTSFTSVQGTSNRFQAIGEPGSTSVVTPAVPNFVGEKGIQLSVGDGVVTSLEVEHADDNLYTPDVPYSDNVPKDQKRMFRVIATYGSAIDGFVKEDVTRDSQLVLSNASFKKIDYDTVQAVGNTGEYAEVSANYRGQGTDNNFTLTVQEEQSETIQVGTLIFSKPPEILLNYADALQYCSERGGMIPRPDQLSKLVNEYVGPNHGWPWSSNEGYGTYWNNEQANDNFPDSHWILNLKDKHPYPRRNDTTNRVSCVISEK
;
A
#
# COMPACT_ATOMS: atom_id res chain seq x y z
N MET A 1 40.86 1.96 5.20
CA MET A 1 41.90 1.02 4.74
C MET A 1 41.40 0.45 3.43
N THR A 2 41.94 0.74 2.26
CA THR A 2 43.35 0.72 1.83
C THR A 2 43.59 1.77 0.73
N LEU A 3 44.61 2.61 0.90
CA LEU A 3 45.19 3.44 -0.16
C LEU A 3 46.15 2.60 -1.02
N ASN A 4 46.26 2.92 -2.31
CA ASN A 4 47.53 2.78 -3.02
C ASN A 4 47.69 3.84 -4.11
N PRO A 5 48.88 4.45 -4.27
CA PRO A 5 49.13 5.62 -5.12
C PRO A 5 49.57 5.21 -6.53
N ARG A 6 49.28 6.06 -7.53
CA ARG A 6 49.86 5.91 -8.87
C ARG A 6 50.97 6.93 -9.12
N ILE A 7 52.10 6.36 -9.46
CA ILE A 7 53.42 6.91 -9.76
C ILE A 7 53.39 7.72 -11.05
N ILE A 8 53.98 8.91 -11.03
CA ILE A 8 54.27 9.77 -12.18
C ILE A 8 55.56 9.26 -12.84
N LEU A 9 55.51 8.96 -14.14
CA LEU A 9 56.63 8.47 -14.94
C LEU A 9 57.09 9.59 -15.88
N ILE A 10 58.27 10.15 -15.60
CA ILE A 10 58.97 11.11 -16.45
C ILE A 10 59.77 10.29 -17.47
N LEU A 11 59.44 10.40 -18.77
CA LEU A 11 60.25 9.84 -19.85
C LEU A 11 61.14 10.93 -20.45
N SER A 12 62.45 10.76 -20.24
CA SER A 12 63.53 11.51 -20.88
C SER A 12 63.92 10.79 -22.18
N ALA A 13 63.85 11.45 -23.33
CA ALA A 13 64.34 10.91 -24.60
C ALA A 13 65.79 11.36 -24.83
N ILE A 14 66.70 10.38 -24.93
CA ILE A 14 68.12 10.56 -25.29
C ILE A 14 68.28 10.34 -26.81
N SER A 15 69.08 11.22 -27.41
CA SER A 15 69.49 11.33 -28.80
C SER A 15 70.19 10.12 -29.41
N LEU A 16 69.95 9.88 -30.71
CA LEU A 16 70.80 9.09 -31.61
C LEU A 16 71.13 9.92 -32.87
N GLN A 17 72.43 10.06 -33.15
CA GLN A 17 72.98 10.69 -34.36
C GLN A 17 73.08 9.67 -35.50
N GLY A 18 72.83 10.13 -36.73
CA GLY A 18 73.21 9.48 -37.99
C GLY A 18 73.55 10.55 -39.03
N CYS A 19 74.71 10.42 -39.67
CA CYS A 19 75.35 11.43 -40.51
C CYS A 19 75.33 11.03 -42.01
N GLY A 20 75.22 12.03 -42.91
CA GLY A 20 75.53 11.97 -44.35
C GLY A 20 74.39 12.49 -45.24
N GLY A 21 74.53 13.46 -46.16
CA GLY A 21 75.63 14.36 -46.55
C GLY A 21 75.24 15.18 -47.80
N GLY A 22 75.65 16.45 -47.87
CA GLY A 22 75.76 17.35 -49.06
C GLY A 22 74.46 17.78 -49.76
N SER A 23 74.29 19.01 -50.27
CA SER A 23 75.07 20.25 -50.37
C SER A 23 74.15 21.38 -50.86
N ASP A 24 74.47 22.60 -50.45
CA ASP A 24 74.12 23.91 -51.03
C ASP A 24 72.74 24.56 -50.81
N SER A 25 72.77 25.44 -49.80
CA SER A 25 72.34 26.85 -49.85
C SER A 25 70.87 27.17 -50.14
N SER A 26 70.11 27.35 -49.06
CA SER A 26 69.83 28.70 -48.55
C SER A 26 69.37 28.62 -47.10
N GLU A 27 70.15 29.24 -46.19
CA GLU A 27 69.60 29.69 -44.91
C GLU A 27 68.57 30.78 -45.23
N THR A 28 67.31 30.39 -45.32
CA THR A 28 66.18 31.31 -45.28
C THR A 28 65.88 31.64 -43.82
N ALA A 29 66.06 32.92 -43.49
CA ALA A 29 65.55 33.68 -42.36
C ALA A 29 65.07 32.90 -41.13
N HIS A 30 65.74 33.10 -40.00
CA HIS A 30 65.16 32.79 -38.70
C HIS A 30 63.89 33.63 -38.52
N ASP A 31 62.73 32.97 -38.61
CA ASP A 31 61.42 33.50 -38.21
C ASP A 31 61.48 33.75 -36.69
N HIS A 32 61.73 34.99 -36.25
CA HIS A 32 61.74 35.30 -34.82
C HIS A 32 60.34 35.73 -34.39
N LEU A 33 59.70 34.87 -33.57
CA LEU A 33 58.40 35.17 -32.96
C LEU A 33 58.49 36.42 -32.06
N ILE A 34 57.76 37.46 -32.43
CA ILE A 34 57.64 38.72 -31.69
C ILE A 34 56.60 38.61 -30.58
N SER A 35 55.38 38.16 -30.91
CA SER A 35 54.26 38.07 -29.98
C SER A 35 53.32 36.93 -30.34
N VAL A 36 52.51 36.54 -29.36
CA VAL A 36 51.38 35.63 -29.53
C VAL A 36 50.12 36.39 -29.16
N ASP A 37 49.07 36.26 -29.95
CA ASP A 37 47.74 36.72 -29.59
C ASP A 37 46.76 35.54 -29.66
N ILE A 38 45.83 35.49 -28.72
CA ILE A 38 44.77 34.50 -28.71
C ILE A 38 43.40 35.14 -28.93
N GLN A 39 42.51 34.37 -29.55
CA GLN A 39 41.13 34.74 -29.80
C GLN A 39 40.21 33.56 -29.50
N GLN A 40 39.08 33.82 -28.85
CA GLN A 40 38.01 32.84 -28.76
C GLN A 40 37.26 32.79 -30.09
N ILE A 41 36.94 31.57 -30.54
CA ILE A 41 36.19 31.33 -31.77
C ILE A 41 34.85 30.61 -31.54
N SER A 42 34.61 30.05 -30.35
CA SER A 42 33.29 29.52 -29.97
C SER A 42 32.32 30.65 -29.60
N GLN A 43 31.02 30.47 -29.86
CA GLN A 43 29.98 31.38 -29.41
C GLN A 43 29.38 30.90 -28.08
N SER A 44 29.33 31.81 -27.11
CA SER A 44 28.66 31.58 -25.83
C SER A 44 27.14 31.75 -26.01
N MET A 45 26.34 30.78 -25.55
CA MET A 45 24.87 30.86 -25.58
C MET A 45 24.30 30.72 -24.18
N ILE A 46 23.73 31.81 -23.67
CA ILE A 46 23.01 31.86 -22.39
C ILE A 46 21.61 32.42 -22.66
N ALA A 47 20.58 31.62 -22.39
CA ALA A 47 19.19 32.03 -22.53
C ALA A 47 18.81 33.03 -21.42
N GLY A 48 17.92 33.98 -21.72
CA GLY A 48 17.48 35.00 -20.76
C GLY A 48 18.38 36.23 -20.64
N GLY A 49 19.48 36.27 -21.39
CA GLY A 49 20.45 37.36 -21.37
C GLY A 49 21.64 37.04 -20.47
N GLY A 50 22.84 37.21 -21.01
CA GLY A 50 24.11 37.09 -20.32
C GLY A 50 25.12 38.02 -20.99
N LYS A 51 26.24 38.30 -20.32
CA LYS A 51 27.31 39.04 -20.99
C LYS A 51 27.99 38.14 -22.01
N THR A 52 28.59 38.71 -23.06
CA THR A 52 29.31 37.94 -24.09
C THR A 52 30.51 37.16 -23.56
N GLU A 53 30.99 37.50 -22.36
CA GLU A 53 32.10 36.84 -21.67
C GLU A 53 31.67 35.69 -20.77
N ASP A 54 30.36 35.51 -20.56
CA ASP A 54 29.78 34.52 -19.66
C ASP A 54 29.64 33.16 -20.35
N GLU A 55 29.88 32.11 -19.58
CA GLU A 55 29.62 30.73 -20.00
C GLU A 55 28.88 29.97 -18.91
N LEU A 56 28.24 28.88 -19.30
CA LEU A 56 27.63 27.95 -18.35
C LEU A 56 28.58 26.79 -18.06
N PRO A 57 28.40 26.08 -16.93
CA PRO A 57 29.03 24.80 -16.67
C PRO A 57 28.81 23.83 -17.81
N ASP A 58 29.78 22.94 -17.98
CA ASP A 58 29.75 21.87 -18.95
C ASP A 58 29.64 22.29 -20.42
N ARG A 59 30.26 23.42 -20.78
CA ARG A 59 30.34 23.94 -22.14
C ARG A 59 31.77 23.90 -22.68
N GLU A 60 31.88 23.55 -23.95
CA GLU A 60 33.15 23.62 -24.67
C GLU A 60 33.39 25.06 -25.17
N VAL A 61 34.56 25.60 -24.83
CA VAL A 61 35.05 26.90 -25.30
C VAL A 61 36.32 26.67 -26.10
N VAL A 62 36.39 27.28 -27.29
CA VAL A 62 37.48 27.05 -28.24
C VAL A 62 38.22 28.36 -28.51
N PHE A 63 39.55 28.29 -28.39
CA PHE A 63 40.48 29.37 -28.64
C PHE A 63 41.45 29.01 -29.75
N LYS A 64 41.92 30.04 -30.47
CA LYS A 64 43.03 29.96 -31.42
C LYS A 64 44.15 30.87 -30.98
N ALA A 65 45.40 30.44 -31.24
CA ALA A 65 46.59 31.24 -31.02
C ALA A 65 47.24 31.61 -32.35
N TYR A 66 47.67 32.86 -32.44
CA TYR A 66 48.25 33.47 -33.62
C TYR A 66 49.63 34.04 -33.29
N GLY A 67 50.64 33.68 -34.07
CA GLY A 67 52.01 34.13 -33.90
C GLY A 67 52.37 35.23 -34.88
N HIS A 68 53.03 36.27 -34.40
CA HIS A 68 53.55 37.39 -35.19
C HIS A 68 55.08 37.28 -35.26
N TYR A 69 55.65 37.40 -36.46
CA TYR A 69 57.09 37.20 -36.71
C TYR A 69 57.72 38.47 -37.26
N ASP A 70 59.04 38.62 -37.10
CA ASP A 70 59.78 39.85 -37.42
C ASP A 70 60.09 40.06 -38.90
N ASN A 71 60.02 39.01 -39.69
CA ASN A 71 60.41 39.00 -41.10
C ASN A 71 59.19 39.12 -42.05
N THR A 72 57.96 39.10 -41.53
CA THR A 72 56.73 39.08 -42.31
C THR A 72 55.57 39.72 -41.54
N ASP A 73 54.68 40.40 -42.26
CA ASP A 73 53.40 40.86 -41.71
C ASP A 73 52.36 39.71 -41.65
N GLU A 74 52.69 38.52 -42.16
CA GLU A 74 51.81 37.35 -42.10
C GLU A 74 51.65 36.83 -40.67
N VAL A 75 50.40 36.66 -40.26
CA VAL A 75 50.01 36.09 -38.98
C VAL A 75 49.76 34.59 -39.15
N ARG A 76 50.45 33.76 -38.37
CA ARG A 76 50.36 32.30 -38.48
C ARG A 76 49.51 31.70 -37.34
N ASP A 77 48.58 30.80 -37.68
CA ASP A 77 47.91 29.95 -36.68
C ASP A 77 48.93 28.99 -36.06
N ILE A 78 49.16 29.15 -34.76
CA ILE A 78 50.10 28.38 -33.94
C ILE A 78 49.38 27.64 -32.81
N THR A 79 48.06 27.43 -32.93
CA THR A 79 47.20 26.85 -31.88
C THR A 79 47.74 25.54 -31.30
N SER A 80 48.35 24.67 -32.11
CA SER A 80 48.96 23.39 -31.67
C SER A 80 50.41 23.49 -31.23
N GLU A 81 51.04 24.66 -31.36
CA GLU A 81 52.46 24.90 -31.08
C GLU A 81 52.70 25.66 -29.76
N VAL A 82 51.63 26.04 -29.06
CA VAL A 82 51.68 26.79 -27.80
C VAL A 82 51.29 25.92 -26.61
N SER A 83 51.78 26.29 -25.42
CA SER A 83 51.30 25.74 -24.15
C SER A 83 50.10 26.55 -23.67
N TRP A 84 48.93 25.92 -23.64
CA TRP A 84 47.69 26.52 -23.17
C TRP A 84 47.61 26.45 -21.64
N LEU A 85 47.29 27.57 -21.01
CA LEU A 85 47.26 27.73 -19.56
C LEU A 85 45.95 28.41 -19.12
N SER A 86 45.51 28.08 -17.90
CA SER A 86 44.38 28.71 -17.21
C SER A 86 44.80 29.08 -15.78
N THR A 87 44.47 30.29 -15.35
CA THR A 87 44.82 30.82 -14.02
C THR A 87 44.18 30.06 -12.86
N LYS A 88 43.04 29.40 -13.09
CA LYS A 88 42.33 28.56 -12.10
C LYS A 88 42.30 27.08 -12.48
N GLY A 89 42.83 26.73 -13.65
CA GLY A 89 42.77 25.38 -14.18
C GLY A 89 41.36 24.80 -14.11
N CYS A 90 41.29 23.51 -13.79
CA CYS A 90 40.05 22.74 -13.75
C CYS A 90 39.02 23.15 -12.69
N ASP A 91 39.34 24.10 -11.80
CA ASP A 91 38.36 24.63 -10.86
C ASP A 91 37.26 25.42 -11.59
N VAL A 92 37.60 26.07 -12.72
CA VAL A 92 36.65 26.87 -13.54
C VAL A 92 36.64 26.44 -15.01
N ILE A 93 37.82 26.14 -15.59
CA ILE A 93 37.95 25.83 -17.02
C ILE A 93 39.11 24.85 -17.27
N CYS A 94 38.78 23.61 -17.62
CA CYS A 94 39.72 22.52 -17.86
C CYS A 94 40.20 22.49 -19.31
N PRO A 95 41.52 22.34 -19.58
CA PRO A 95 41.97 22.03 -20.94
C PRO A 95 41.52 20.62 -21.35
N THR A 96 41.21 20.44 -22.64
CA THR A 96 40.91 19.13 -23.22
C THR A 96 42.15 18.52 -23.91
N SER A 97 42.00 17.35 -24.52
CA SER A 97 43.07 16.74 -25.33
C SER A 97 43.38 17.51 -26.62
N ASN A 98 42.46 18.37 -27.08
CA ASN A 98 42.63 19.16 -28.29
C ASN A 98 43.20 20.53 -27.93
N ALA A 99 44.26 20.95 -28.64
CA ALA A 99 44.91 22.23 -28.38
C ALA A 99 43.93 23.40 -28.59
N GLY A 100 43.88 24.33 -27.63
CA GLY A 100 42.95 25.47 -27.64
C GLY A 100 41.51 25.17 -27.22
N HIS A 101 41.16 23.90 -26.95
CA HIS A 101 39.83 23.53 -26.50
C HIS A 101 39.79 23.35 -24.99
N TYR A 102 38.79 23.96 -24.37
CA TYR A 102 38.54 23.92 -22.93
C TYR A 102 37.10 23.54 -22.62
N HIS A 103 36.87 22.95 -21.44
CA HIS A 103 35.53 22.65 -20.90
C HIS A 103 35.34 23.43 -19.60
N THR A 104 34.24 24.18 -19.49
CA THR A 104 33.88 24.91 -18.27
C THR A 104 33.37 23.94 -17.20
N THR A 105 33.75 24.17 -15.94
CA THR A 105 33.42 23.26 -14.84
C THR A 105 32.54 23.94 -13.81
N ASN A 106 33.13 24.66 -12.84
CA ASN A 106 32.36 25.31 -11.78
C ASN A 106 32.24 26.83 -12.04
N PRO A 107 31.20 27.48 -11.47
CA PRO A 107 31.08 28.92 -11.50
C PRO A 107 32.32 29.62 -10.93
N GLY A 108 32.76 30.68 -11.59
CA GLY A 108 33.96 31.43 -11.24
C GLY A 108 34.56 32.16 -12.44
N GLU A 109 35.64 32.89 -12.19
CA GLU A 109 36.38 33.61 -13.23
C GLU A 109 37.77 33.02 -13.40
N ALA A 110 38.17 32.79 -14.64
CA ALA A 110 39.50 32.31 -15.00
C ALA A 110 39.96 32.94 -16.32
N ASP A 111 41.21 33.37 -16.35
CA ASP A 111 41.89 33.77 -17.58
C ASP A 111 42.50 32.56 -18.27
N VAL A 112 42.27 32.48 -19.59
CA VAL A 112 42.96 31.57 -20.51
C VAL A 112 44.02 32.36 -21.27
N TYR A 113 45.23 31.81 -21.35
CA TYR A 113 46.34 32.39 -22.09
C TYR A 113 47.24 31.29 -22.67
N ALA A 114 48.12 31.66 -23.59
CA ALA A 114 49.03 30.74 -24.27
C ALA A 114 50.49 31.23 -24.16
N VAL A 115 51.42 30.29 -24.01
CA VAL A 115 52.86 30.58 -23.92
C VAL A 115 53.63 29.77 -24.96
N LYS A 116 54.49 30.45 -25.74
CA LYS A 116 55.42 29.81 -26.69
C LYS A 116 56.85 30.16 -26.35
N SER A 117 57.69 29.14 -26.16
CA SER A 117 59.10 29.36 -25.88
C SER A 117 59.84 29.94 -27.08
N ARG A 118 60.77 30.85 -26.80
CA ARG A 118 61.59 31.52 -27.82
C ARG A 118 63.06 31.18 -27.68
N VAL A 119 63.75 31.08 -28.81
CA VAL A 119 65.19 30.86 -28.83
C VAL A 119 65.87 32.18 -28.49
N ASN A 120 66.68 32.18 -27.42
CA ASN A 120 67.46 33.34 -26.94
C ASN A 120 66.64 34.57 -26.51
N ALA A 121 65.36 34.39 -26.14
CA ALA A 121 64.50 35.42 -25.57
C ALA A 121 63.62 34.83 -24.46
N SER A 122 62.97 35.68 -23.65
CA SER A 122 61.92 35.21 -22.73
C SER A 122 60.75 34.61 -23.52
N ASP A 123 60.03 33.67 -22.95
CA ASP A 123 58.85 33.09 -23.57
C ASP A 123 57.87 34.20 -24.01
N ALA A 124 57.19 33.97 -25.14
CA ALA A 124 56.13 34.85 -25.62
C ALA A 124 54.81 34.41 -24.97
N GLU A 125 54.30 35.24 -24.06
CA GLU A 125 52.98 35.10 -23.46
C GLU A 125 51.95 35.89 -24.28
N SER A 126 50.76 35.33 -24.45
CA SER A 126 49.66 35.97 -25.14
C SER A 126 48.94 37.02 -24.28
N ASN A 127 47.99 37.73 -24.89
CA ASN A 127 46.90 38.35 -24.14
C ASN A 127 46.12 37.30 -23.31
N HIS A 128 45.48 37.75 -22.24
CA HIS A 128 44.58 36.93 -21.42
C HIS A 128 43.14 37.14 -21.88
N ILE A 129 42.39 36.04 -22.01
CA ILE A 129 40.94 36.09 -22.23
C ILE A 129 40.26 35.60 -20.96
N THR A 130 39.59 36.51 -20.26
CA THR A 130 38.78 36.20 -19.09
C THR A 130 37.51 35.46 -19.48
N LYS A 131 37.24 34.34 -18.81
CA LYS A 131 36.00 33.58 -18.88
C LYS A 131 35.30 33.61 -17.53
N ARG A 132 34.03 34.03 -17.51
CA ARG A 132 33.18 33.97 -16.32
C ARG A 132 32.17 32.83 -16.47
N VAL A 133 32.37 31.74 -15.74
CA VAL A 133 31.39 30.67 -15.64
C VAL A 133 30.34 31.06 -14.61
N VAL A 134 29.07 31.06 -14.98
CA VAL A 134 27.94 31.44 -14.11
C VAL A 134 27.06 30.24 -13.77
N ASP A 135 26.36 30.29 -12.63
CA ASP A 135 25.44 29.22 -12.25
C ASP A 135 24.29 29.02 -13.25
N ILE A 136 23.80 27.78 -13.32
CA ILE A 136 22.53 27.48 -13.99
C ILE A 136 21.39 28.02 -13.11
N GLN A 137 20.60 28.93 -13.66
CA GLN A 137 19.56 29.65 -12.93
C GLN A 137 18.29 29.80 -13.77
N PRO A 138 17.11 29.85 -13.14
CA PRO A 138 15.87 30.18 -13.83
C PRO A 138 15.89 31.66 -14.24
N TYR A 139 15.33 31.99 -15.41
CA TYR A 139 15.25 33.38 -15.88
C TYR A 139 13.83 33.80 -16.28
N LYS A 140 12.92 32.85 -16.52
CA LYS A 140 11.52 33.14 -16.87
C LYS A 140 10.61 32.04 -16.32
N ILE A 141 9.43 32.42 -15.86
CA ILE A 141 8.32 31.50 -15.55
C ILE A 141 7.17 31.85 -16.48
N GLU A 142 6.59 30.85 -17.13
CA GLU A 142 5.40 31.02 -17.97
C GLU A 142 4.24 30.22 -17.41
N THR A 143 3.12 30.88 -17.13
CA THR A 143 1.91 30.23 -16.61
C THR A 143 0.91 29.96 -17.72
N LYS A 144 0.36 28.75 -17.72
CA LYS A 144 -0.62 28.29 -18.72
C LYS A 144 -1.86 27.77 -17.99
N LYS A 145 -3.04 28.14 -18.47
CA LYS A 145 -4.30 27.56 -17.97
C LYS A 145 -4.35 26.10 -18.42
N LEU A 146 -4.63 25.18 -17.49
CA LEU A 146 -4.64 23.73 -17.74
C LEU A 146 -5.97 23.23 -18.33
N ASP A 147 -7.00 24.07 -18.31
CA ASP A 147 -8.32 23.68 -18.79
C ASP A 147 -8.29 23.37 -20.30
N LYS A 148 -8.97 22.28 -20.70
CA LYS A 148 -9.28 21.99 -22.11
C LYS A 148 -10.26 23.00 -22.71
N ASN A 149 -10.76 23.94 -21.90
CA ASN A 149 -11.80 24.88 -22.24
C ASN A 149 -11.22 26.04 -23.06
N LYS A 150 -11.84 26.33 -24.22
CA LYS A 150 -11.57 27.54 -25.03
C LYS A 150 -12.18 28.79 -24.37
N LEU A 151 -11.96 28.99 -23.09
CA LEU A 151 -12.33 30.26 -22.45
C LEU A 151 -11.36 31.32 -23.01
N VAL A 152 -11.93 32.28 -23.74
CA VAL A 152 -11.16 33.34 -24.40
C VAL A 152 -10.66 34.37 -23.38
N ASN A 153 -11.30 34.44 -22.21
CA ASN A 153 -10.96 35.30 -21.10
C ASN A 153 -10.73 34.45 -19.83
N ASP A 154 -9.91 34.93 -18.90
CA ASP A 154 -9.70 34.34 -17.57
C ASP A 154 -10.93 34.53 -16.63
N GLU A 155 -12.13 34.55 -17.22
CA GLU A 155 -13.43 34.55 -16.53
C GLU A 155 -13.74 33.14 -16.02
N VAL A 156 -14.12 33.02 -14.75
CA VAL A 156 -14.45 31.76 -14.09
C VAL A 156 -15.80 31.89 -13.41
N PRO A 157 -16.79 31.03 -13.75
CA PRO A 157 -18.08 31.02 -13.06
C PRO A 157 -17.91 30.81 -11.56
N ARG A 158 -18.64 31.58 -10.77
CA ARG A 158 -18.70 31.44 -9.32
C ARG A 158 -19.01 29.99 -8.93
N GLY A 159 -18.27 29.48 -7.95
CA GLY A 159 -18.36 28.10 -7.47
C GLY A 159 -17.54 27.08 -8.26
N LEU A 160 -16.99 27.45 -9.43
CA LEU A 160 -16.08 26.59 -10.20
C LEU A 160 -14.62 26.87 -9.89
N LYS A 161 -13.76 25.92 -10.27
CA LYS A 161 -12.32 26.03 -10.08
C LYS A 161 -11.59 26.14 -11.41
N VAL A 162 -10.45 26.82 -11.37
CA VAL A 162 -9.53 26.92 -12.50
C VAL A 162 -8.15 26.42 -12.08
N SER A 163 -7.47 25.70 -12.97
CA SER A 163 -6.11 25.19 -12.72
C SER A 163 -5.09 25.79 -13.68
N TYR A 164 -3.88 26.00 -13.18
CA TYR A 164 -2.74 26.51 -13.96
C TYR A 164 -1.53 25.58 -13.87
N SER A 165 -0.68 25.60 -14.89
CA SER A 165 0.67 25.03 -14.87
C SER A 165 1.71 26.14 -14.96
N ALA A 166 2.93 25.84 -14.54
CA ALA A 166 4.05 26.76 -14.60
C ALA A 166 5.26 26.08 -15.26
N ASP A 167 5.72 26.62 -16.37
CA ASP A 167 6.96 26.20 -17.01
C ASP A 167 8.10 27.12 -16.56
N VAL A 168 9.17 26.54 -16.02
CA VAL A 168 10.38 27.27 -15.59
C VAL A 168 11.45 27.15 -16.68
N TYR A 169 11.89 28.29 -17.20
CA TYR A 169 12.91 28.42 -18.23
C TYR A 169 14.27 28.68 -17.59
N TRP A 170 15.24 27.85 -17.91
CA TRP A 170 16.60 27.88 -17.37
C TRP A 170 17.56 28.52 -18.37
N ASN A 171 18.56 29.23 -17.87
CA ASN A 171 19.54 29.95 -18.70
C ASN A 171 20.41 29.01 -19.57
N ASP A 172 20.41 27.71 -19.31
CA ASP A 172 21.02 26.66 -20.13
C ASP A 172 20.14 26.13 -21.28
N GLY A 173 18.93 26.68 -21.42
CA GLY A 173 17.97 26.36 -22.47
C GLY A 173 16.96 25.27 -22.09
N ARG A 174 17.05 24.67 -20.89
CA ARG A 174 16.04 23.71 -20.43
C ARG A 174 14.73 24.41 -20.08
N ILE A 175 13.63 23.68 -20.26
CA ILE A 175 12.31 24.02 -19.75
C ILE A 175 11.87 22.86 -18.87
N THR A 176 11.49 23.15 -17.63
CA THR A 176 11.00 22.14 -16.68
C THR A 176 9.60 22.49 -16.21
N ASP A 177 8.75 21.48 -16.03
CA ASP A 177 7.49 21.65 -15.31
C ASP A 177 7.80 22.01 -13.86
N GLY A 178 7.37 23.21 -13.46
CA GLY A 178 7.51 23.77 -12.12
C GLY A 178 6.17 23.90 -11.40
N THR A 179 5.09 23.30 -11.91
CA THR A 179 3.71 23.51 -11.42
C THR A 179 3.56 23.30 -9.91
N ASN A 180 4.33 22.36 -9.35
CA ASN A 180 4.30 22.03 -7.92
C ASN A 180 5.43 22.68 -7.11
N GLU A 181 6.44 23.20 -7.80
CA GLU A 181 7.67 23.79 -7.26
C GLU A 181 7.55 25.30 -7.09
N VAL A 182 6.80 25.97 -7.97
CA VAL A 182 6.54 27.41 -7.86
C VAL A 182 5.66 27.69 -6.66
N ARG A 183 5.87 28.87 -6.06
CA ARG A 183 4.92 29.46 -5.14
C ARG A 183 3.92 30.29 -5.94
N TRP A 184 2.69 29.81 -5.97
CA TRP A 184 1.54 30.57 -6.46
C TRP A 184 1.16 31.65 -5.45
N GLN A 185 0.88 32.85 -5.96
CA GLN A 185 0.47 34.01 -5.20
C GLN A 185 -0.75 34.61 -5.88
N GLU A 186 -1.86 34.60 -5.18
CA GLU A 186 -3.11 35.23 -5.57
C GLU A 186 -3.25 36.53 -4.75
N GLN A 187 -3.73 37.59 -5.40
CA GLN A 187 -4.00 38.88 -4.80
C GLN A 187 -5.36 39.40 -5.25
N GLY A 188 -6.33 39.44 -4.34
CA GLY A 188 -7.70 39.84 -4.60
C GLY A 188 -8.65 39.23 -3.58
N ASP A 189 -9.94 39.35 -3.86
CA ASP A 189 -11.04 38.75 -3.07
C ASP A 189 -11.98 37.90 -3.95
N GLY A 190 -11.66 37.74 -5.24
CA GLY A 190 -12.42 36.94 -6.19
C GLY A 190 -12.19 35.43 -6.05
N PHE A 191 -10.95 35.04 -5.72
CA PHE A 191 -10.52 33.65 -5.78
C PHE A 191 -9.85 33.18 -4.49
N GLU A 192 -10.07 31.92 -4.14
CA GLU A 192 -9.41 31.23 -3.05
C GLU A 192 -8.57 30.08 -3.58
N GLN A 193 -7.33 29.95 -3.09
CA GLN A 193 -6.48 28.82 -3.44
C GLN A 193 -7.05 27.52 -2.86
N ASP A 194 -7.10 26.47 -3.68
CA ASP A 194 -7.62 25.17 -3.29
C ASP A 194 -6.68 24.47 -2.27
N ASN A 195 -7.28 23.89 -1.24
CA ASN A 195 -6.53 23.24 -0.15
C ASN A 195 -5.88 21.90 -0.56
N GLU A 196 -6.37 21.25 -1.60
CA GLU A 196 -5.86 19.96 -2.10
C GLU A 196 -4.81 20.15 -3.20
N GLN A 197 -4.94 21.23 -4.00
CA GLN A 197 -4.09 21.50 -5.16
C GLN A 197 -3.66 22.98 -5.21
N LYS A 198 -2.38 23.26 -4.94
CA LYS A 198 -1.84 24.63 -4.90
C LYS A 198 -1.98 25.42 -6.20
N ASN A 199 -2.07 24.73 -7.32
CA ASN A 199 -2.20 25.33 -8.64
C ASN A 199 -3.66 25.46 -9.11
N ARG A 200 -4.63 25.21 -8.21
CA ARG A 200 -6.07 25.31 -8.45
C ARG A 200 -6.67 26.41 -7.59
N PHE A 201 -7.61 27.16 -8.15
CA PHE A 201 -8.23 28.34 -7.53
C PHE A 201 -9.74 28.29 -7.71
N LEU A 202 -10.49 28.44 -6.60
CA LEU A 202 -11.95 28.48 -6.55
C LEU A 202 -12.44 29.92 -6.69
N ALA A 203 -13.37 30.16 -7.61
CA ALA A 203 -14.06 31.45 -7.71
C ALA A 203 -15.12 31.58 -6.60
N SER A 204 -14.76 32.15 -5.44
CA SER A 204 -15.63 32.27 -4.26
C SER A 204 -16.18 33.67 -4.02
N GLY A 205 -15.56 34.69 -4.63
CA GLY A 205 -15.94 36.10 -4.46
C GLY A 205 -17.24 36.49 -5.16
N ASP A 206 -17.56 37.79 -5.08
CA ASP A 206 -18.73 38.33 -5.75
C ASP A 206 -18.51 38.48 -7.26
N VAL A 207 -19.60 38.41 -8.02
CA VAL A 207 -19.55 38.54 -9.49
C VAL A 207 -18.94 39.88 -9.90
N GLY A 208 -17.95 39.85 -10.78
CA GLY A 208 -17.15 41.00 -11.20
C GLY A 208 -15.95 41.31 -10.30
N SER A 209 -15.68 40.49 -9.27
CA SER A 209 -14.45 40.61 -8.47
C SER A 209 -13.27 40.02 -9.24
N ASP A 210 -12.13 40.70 -9.16
CA ASP A 210 -10.90 40.30 -9.84
C ASP A 210 -9.86 39.78 -8.87
N SER A 211 -8.96 38.93 -9.36
CA SER A 211 -7.77 38.49 -8.62
C SER A 211 -6.58 38.36 -9.54
N VAL A 212 -5.40 38.75 -9.06
CA VAL A 212 -4.15 38.69 -9.83
C VAL A 212 -3.35 37.48 -9.38
N LEU A 213 -3.13 36.55 -10.31
CA LEU A 213 -2.33 35.36 -10.11
C LEU A 213 -0.90 35.56 -10.63
N THR A 214 0.07 35.28 -9.77
CA THR A 214 1.50 35.24 -10.11
C THR A 214 2.15 33.97 -9.58
N ALA A 215 3.07 33.39 -10.35
CA ALA A 215 3.91 32.28 -9.90
C ALA A 215 5.32 32.80 -9.62
N SER A 216 5.98 32.27 -8.59
CA SER A 216 7.33 32.69 -8.21
C SER A 216 8.23 31.49 -7.88
N TYR A 217 9.49 31.55 -8.32
CA TYR A 217 10.50 30.53 -8.03
C TYR A 217 11.89 31.16 -8.03
N GLN A 218 12.64 30.96 -6.94
CA GLN A 218 14.01 31.49 -6.77
C GLN A 218 14.17 32.99 -7.11
N GLY A 219 13.15 33.81 -6.80
CA GLY A 219 13.17 35.25 -7.05
C GLY A 219 12.74 35.69 -8.45
N ILE A 220 12.45 34.74 -9.35
CA ILE A 220 11.82 35.01 -10.65
C ILE A 220 10.30 34.95 -10.48
N TYR A 221 9.60 35.83 -11.18
CA TYR A 221 8.15 35.92 -11.19
C TYR A 221 7.63 35.69 -12.61
N SER A 222 6.46 35.07 -12.73
CA SER A 222 5.71 35.05 -13.99
C SER A 222 5.11 36.41 -14.28
N ASP A 223 4.69 36.62 -15.53
CA ASP A 223 3.77 37.70 -15.84
C ASP A 223 2.47 37.55 -15.02
N PRO A 224 1.89 38.66 -14.52
CA PRO A 224 0.64 38.62 -13.78
C PRO A 224 -0.52 38.26 -14.70
N ARG A 225 -1.44 37.44 -14.19
CA ARG A 225 -2.67 37.04 -14.87
C ARG A 225 -3.88 37.45 -14.05
N THR A 226 -4.78 38.23 -14.64
CA THR A 226 -6.03 38.64 -13.98
C THR A 226 -7.10 37.59 -14.20
N LEU A 227 -7.75 37.15 -13.13
CA LEU A 227 -8.91 36.27 -13.11
C LEU A 227 -10.14 37.08 -12.71
N GLU A 228 -11.27 36.85 -13.36
CA GLU A 228 -12.54 37.53 -13.05
C GLU A 228 -13.61 36.50 -12.64
N VAL A 229 -14.33 36.77 -11.56
CA VAL A 229 -15.48 35.95 -11.15
C VAL A 229 -16.70 36.31 -12.00
N SER A 230 -17.25 35.35 -12.73
CA SER A 230 -18.47 35.52 -13.51
C SER A 230 -19.64 34.73 -12.93
N ASN A 231 -20.86 34.95 -13.43
CA ASN A 231 -22.02 34.14 -13.08
C ASN A 231 -22.90 33.91 -14.32
N PRO A 232 -22.43 33.08 -15.26
CA PRO A 232 -23.20 32.73 -16.45
C PRO A 232 -24.45 31.91 -16.09
N ILE A 233 -25.40 31.87 -17.02
CA ILE A 233 -26.55 30.97 -16.95
C ILE A 233 -26.10 29.57 -17.40
N LEU A 234 -26.24 28.57 -16.52
CA LEU A 234 -26.06 27.16 -16.87
C LEU A 234 -27.23 26.70 -17.73
N LYS A 235 -26.95 26.19 -18.93
CA LYS A 235 -27.95 25.66 -19.87
C LYS A 235 -28.16 24.17 -19.72
N GLU A 236 -27.06 23.43 -19.59
CA GLU A 236 -27.08 21.97 -19.49
C GLU A 236 -25.89 21.50 -18.64
N LEU A 237 -26.14 20.51 -17.78
CA LEU A 237 -25.09 19.72 -17.15
C LEU A 237 -25.17 18.31 -17.71
N HIS A 238 -24.12 17.88 -18.39
CA HIS A 238 -24.04 16.57 -19.02
C HIS A 238 -23.00 15.70 -18.32
N ILE A 239 -23.33 14.43 -18.10
CA ILE A 239 -22.40 13.41 -17.63
C ILE A 239 -22.38 12.22 -18.58
N GLU A 240 -21.20 11.64 -18.76
CA GLU A 240 -21.00 10.44 -19.56
C GLU A 240 -19.93 9.53 -18.95
N VAL A 241 -19.85 8.30 -19.46
CA VAL A 241 -18.77 7.38 -19.09
C VAL A 241 -17.51 7.76 -19.88
N GLY A 242 -16.46 8.13 -19.15
CA GLY A 242 -15.23 8.65 -19.73
C GLY A 242 -14.55 7.66 -20.69
N GLY A 243 -13.91 8.20 -21.74
CA GLY A 243 -13.14 7.41 -22.70
C GLY A 243 -13.97 6.44 -23.56
N GLY A 244 -15.29 6.63 -23.63
CA GLY A 244 -16.19 5.77 -24.41
C GLY A 244 -16.32 4.35 -23.87
N GLN A 245 -16.02 4.14 -22.57
CA GLN A 245 -16.16 2.83 -21.96
C GLN A 245 -17.63 2.40 -21.88
N SER A 246 -17.87 1.09 -21.85
CA SER A 246 -19.22 0.55 -21.71
C SER A 246 -19.83 0.88 -20.34
N THR A 247 -21.14 1.16 -20.32
CA THR A 247 -21.95 1.24 -19.10
C THR A 247 -22.15 -0.12 -18.41
N SER A 248 -21.78 -1.21 -19.07
CA SER A 248 -21.65 -2.51 -18.44
C SER A 248 -20.29 -2.61 -17.74
N VAL A 249 -20.33 -2.80 -16.42
CA VAL A 249 -19.18 -2.81 -15.51
C VAL A 249 -18.97 -4.23 -15.02
N PRO A 250 -17.95 -4.95 -15.51
CA PRO A 250 -17.64 -6.27 -14.98
C PRO A 250 -17.38 -6.17 -13.48
N ARG A 251 -17.85 -7.14 -12.71
CA ARG A 251 -17.67 -7.18 -11.26
C ARG A 251 -16.18 -7.05 -10.90
N GLY A 252 -15.88 -6.19 -9.91
CA GLY A 252 -14.53 -5.79 -9.51
C GLY A 252 -13.98 -4.59 -10.29
N GLN A 253 -14.58 -4.22 -11.42
CA GLN A 253 -14.15 -3.08 -12.23
C GLN A 253 -14.75 -1.76 -11.80
N ALA A 254 -14.16 -0.67 -12.28
CA ALA A 254 -14.72 0.67 -12.16
C ALA A 254 -14.96 1.35 -13.50
N ARG A 255 -15.84 2.35 -13.49
CA ARG A 255 -15.99 3.35 -14.56
C ARG A 255 -15.75 4.73 -13.97
N MET A 256 -14.97 5.53 -14.67
CA MET A 256 -14.86 6.95 -14.40
C MET A 256 -15.88 7.68 -15.27
N LEU A 257 -16.64 8.58 -14.67
CA LEU A 257 -17.52 9.48 -15.41
C LEU A 257 -16.83 10.83 -15.58
N THR A 258 -17.22 11.54 -16.63
CA THR A 258 -16.86 12.94 -16.88
C THR A 258 -18.12 13.79 -16.81
N ALA A 259 -17.96 15.06 -16.46
CA ALA A 259 -19.05 16.03 -16.41
C ALA A 259 -18.67 17.29 -17.20
N ASP A 260 -19.55 17.72 -18.09
CA ASP A 260 -19.42 18.91 -18.91
C ASP A 260 -20.63 19.82 -18.68
N ALA A 261 -20.39 21.10 -18.41
CA ALA A 261 -21.42 22.10 -18.21
C ALA A 261 -21.45 23.08 -19.39
N GLU A 262 -22.61 23.23 -20.05
CA GLU A 262 -22.82 24.25 -21.08
C GLU A 262 -23.30 25.55 -20.44
N PHE A 263 -22.49 26.59 -20.52
CA PHE A 263 -22.83 27.93 -20.02
C PHE A 263 -23.15 28.89 -21.16
N GLU A 264 -24.13 29.75 -20.95
CA GLU A 264 -24.44 30.84 -21.88
C GLU A 264 -23.26 31.82 -21.99
N GLY A 265 -22.73 31.98 -23.21
CA GLY A 265 -21.60 32.88 -23.49
C GLY A 265 -20.21 32.29 -23.26
N LEU A 266 -20.07 31.25 -22.43
CA LEU A 266 -18.78 30.61 -22.13
C LEU A 266 -18.59 29.24 -22.81
N GLY A 267 -19.66 28.61 -23.30
CA GLY A 267 -19.60 27.31 -23.96
C GLY A 267 -19.49 26.15 -22.96
N ASN A 268 -18.96 25.01 -23.42
CA ASN A 268 -18.79 23.81 -22.59
C ASN A 268 -17.53 23.91 -21.73
N ILE A 269 -17.70 23.63 -20.44
CA ILE A 269 -16.66 23.62 -19.41
C ILE A 269 -16.62 22.23 -18.77
N ASP A 270 -15.46 21.57 -18.76
CA ASP A 270 -15.25 20.36 -17.95
C ASP A 270 -15.34 20.72 -16.46
N VAL A 271 -16.33 20.14 -15.79
CA VAL A 271 -16.64 20.35 -14.36
C VAL A 271 -16.55 19.04 -13.57
N THR A 272 -15.87 18.02 -14.11
CA THR A 272 -15.79 16.67 -13.53
C THR A 272 -15.35 16.66 -12.05
N GLN A 273 -14.47 17.60 -11.67
CA GLN A 273 -13.92 17.73 -10.32
C GLN A 273 -14.65 18.75 -9.44
N ASP A 274 -15.62 19.48 -10.00
CA ASP A 274 -16.38 20.54 -9.32
C ASP A 274 -17.83 20.13 -9.01
N VAL A 275 -18.34 19.10 -9.70
CA VAL A 275 -19.66 18.55 -9.43
C VAL A 275 -19.70 17.67 -8.18
N SER A 276 -20.84 17.70 -7.51
CA SER A 276 -21.21 16.67 -6.55
C SER A 276 -21.83 15.49 -7.27
N TRP A 277 -21.16 14.34 -7.21
CA TRP A 277 -21.63 13.08 -7.78
C TRP A 277 -22.63 12.42 -6.83
N ASN A 278 -23.78 12.02 -7.36
CA ASN A 278 -24.84 11.36 -6.60
C ASN A 278 -25.22 10.03 -7.27
N SER A 279 -25.48 9.01 -6.48
CA SER A 279 -26.01 7.73 -6.96
C SER A 279 -27.19 7.27 -6.11
N ASP A 280 -27.93 6.28 -6.60
CA ASP A 280 -29.04 5.65 -5.88
C ASP A 280 -28.62 4.80 -4.66
N ASN A 281 -27.34 4.88 -4.23
CA ASN A 281 -26.77 4.15 -3.10
C ASN A 281 -26.94 2.63 -3.21
N ASN A 282 -26.93 2.08 -4.43
CA ASN A 282 -26.88 0.64 -4.61
C ASN A 282 -25.59 0.09 -4.00
N LEU A 283 -25.70 -0.71 -2.93
CA LEU A 283 -24.57 -1.34 -2.22
C LEU A 283 -23.67 -2.23 -3.11
N ALA A 284 -24.14 -2.60 -4.31
CA ALA A 284 -23.34 -3.32 -5.29
C ALA A 284 -22.34 -2.42 -6.04
N PHE A 285 -22.44 -1.10 -5.87
CA PHE A 285 -21.51 -0.11 -6.37
C PHE A 285 -20.88 0.70 -5.23
N GLU A 286 -19.56 0.83 -5.26
CA GLU A 286 -18.80 1.75 -4.44
C GLU A 286 -18.54 3.02 -5.25
N GLN A 287 -18.96 4.16 -4.72
CA GLN A 287 -18.70 5.47 -5.30
C GLN A 287 -17.52 6.13 -4.59
N LYS A 288 -16.53 6.57 -5.37
CA LYS A 288 -15.45 7.46 -4.93
C LYS A 288 -15.29 8.56 -5.97
N ASP A 289 -15.74 9.77 -5.64
CA ASP A 289 -15.79 10.91 -6.55
C ASP A 289 -16.51 10.56 -7.86
N ASN A 290 -15.88 10.78 -9.01
CA ASN A 290 -16.39 10.43 -10.33
C ASN A 290 -16.16 8.94 -10.71
N THR A 291 -15.65 8.12 -9.79
CA THR A 291 -15.33 6.70 -10.03
C THR A 291 -16.34 5.78 -9.35
N PHE A 292 -16.94 4.87 -10.12
CA PHE A 292 -17.95 3.93 -9.65
C PHE A 292 -17.48 2.50 -9.87
N ARG A 293 -17.26 1.76 -8.79
CA ARG A 293 -16.75 0.38 -8.80
C ARG A 293 -17.85 -0.63 -8.51
N ALA A 294 -17.99 -1.66 -9.32
CA ALA A 294 -18.86 -2.80 -9.01
C ALA A 294 -18.19 -3.69 -7.93
N ILE A 295 -18.70 -3.68 -6.70
CA ILE A 295 -18.15 -4.42 -5.55
C ILE A 295 -19.03 -5.61 -5.10
N GLY A 296 -20.17 -5.83 -5.76
CA GLY A 296 -21.10 -6.92 -5.43
C GLY A 296 -20.57 -8.33 -5.67
N SER A 297 -21.32 -9.33 -5.19
CA SER A 297 -21.11 -10.75 -5.45
C SER A 297 -21.67 -11.18 -6.82
N LYS A 298 -21.59 -12.47 -7.15
CA LYS A 298 -22.20 -13.02 -8.38
C LYS A 298 -23.70 -12.76 -8.47
N ASP A 299 -24.38 -12.65 -7.33
CA ASP A 299 -25.84 -12.45 -7.27
C ASP A 299 -26.24 -11.01 -7.61
N ASN A 300 -25.26 -10.10 -7.69
CA ASN A 300 -25.47 -8.71 -8.08
C ASN A 300 -25.35 -8.49 -9.61
N VAL A 301 -25.00 -9.52 -10.40
CA VAL A 301 -24.96 -9.39 -11.87
C VAL A 301 -26.34 -8.97 -12.39
N GLY A 302 -26.35 -7.93 -13.24
CA GLY A 302 -27.56 -7.30 -13.76
C GLY A 302 -28.13 -6.19 -12.88
N GLN A 303 -27.69 -6.05 -11.62
CA GLN A 303 -28.06 -4.89 -10.82
C GLN A 303 -27.47 -3.61 -11.41
N GLN A 304 -28.17 -2.50 -11.19
CA GLN A 304 -27.87 -1.22 -11.79
C GLN A 304 -27.73 -0.14 -10.72
N THR A 305 -26.90 0.86 -10.99
CA THR A 305 -26.91 2.12 -10.25
C THR A 305 -27.15 3.26 -11.21
N THR A 306 -28.00 4.20 -10.81
CA THR A 306 -28.26 5.44 -11.55
C THR A 306 -27.47 6.56 -10.92
N ILE A 307 -26.71 7.26 -11.75
CA ILE A 307 -25.79 8.33 -11.36
C ILE A 307 -26.30 9.64 -11.94
N THR A 308 -26.22 10.69 -11.14
CA THR A 308 -26.43 12.09 -11.52
C THR A 308 -25.34 12.96 -10.91
N ALA A 309 -25.15 14.16 -11.44
CA ALA A 309 -24.25 15.16 -10.91
C ALA A 309 -25.00 16.49 -10.71
N SER A 310 -24.51 17.32 -9.80
CA SER A 310 -25.04 18.66 -9.54
C SER A 310 -23.92 19.63 -9.20
N LEU A 311 -24.06 20.89 -9.62
CA LEU A 311 -23.17 21.99 -9.25
C LEU A 311 -23.77 22.80 -8.09
N SER A 312 -22.95 23.09 -7.08
CA SER A 312 -23.41 23.69 -5.81
C SER A 312 -24.10 25.05 -5.95
N ASP A 313 -23.67 25.87 -6.91
CA ASP A 313 -24.27 27.20 -7.16
C ASP A 313 -25.37 27.17 -8.24
N TYR A 314 -25.61 25.99 -8.84
CA TYR A 314 -26.60 25.76 -9.90
C TYR A 314 -27.54 24.58 -9.58
N GLN A 315 -27.91 24.40 -8.31
CA GLN A 315 -28.62 23.21 -7.80
C GLN A 315 -29.98 22.92 -8.47
N SER A 316 -30.59 23.89 -9.18
CA SER A 316 -31.81 23.63 -9.96
C SER A 316 -31.57 22.73 -11.16
N GLU A 317 -30.33 22.66 -11.67
CA GLU A 317 -29.94 21.88 -12.83
C GLU A 317 -29.17 20.63 -12.38
N ILE A 318 -29.89 19.50 -12.33
CA ILE A 318 -29.28 18.17 -12.15
C ILE A 318 -28.92 17.65 -13.55
N SER A 319 -27.81 16.93 -13.66
CA SER A 319 -27.38 16.35 -14.92
C SER A 319 -28.38 15.36 -15.52
N ASN A 320 -28.13 14.93 -16.75
CA ASN A 320 -28.71 13.68 -17.27
C ASN A 320 -28.36 12.49 -16.37
N LYS A 321 -29.13 11.40 -16.50
CA LYS A 321 -28.91 10.15 -15.77
C LYS A 321 -28.00 9.22 -16.55
N VAL A 322 -26.96 8.70 -15.91
CA VAL A 322 -26.14 7.59 -16.42
C VAL A 322 -26.44 6.35 -15.59
N THR A 323 -26.78 5.25 -16.26
CA THR A 323 -27.03 3.97 -15.58
C THR A 323 -25.88 3.01 -15.86
N LEU A 324 -25.19 2.58 -14.79
CA LEU A 324 -24.21 1.51 -14.86
C LEU A 324 -24.88 0.18 -14.49
N SER A 325 -24.45 -0.91 -15.11
CA SER A 325 -24.96 -2.26 -14.84
C SER A 325 -23.81 -3.23 -14.57
N ILE A 326 -23.98 -4.12 -13.59
CA ILE A 326 -22.95 -5.11 -13.27
C ILE A 326 -22.99 -6.25 -14.30
N SER A 327 -21.86 -6.54 -14.92
CA SER A 327 -21.66 -7.73 -15.74
C SER A 327 -20.78 -8.79 -15.05
N PRO A 328 -20.79 -10.04 -15.53
CA PRO A 328 -19.90 -11.08 -15.02
C PRO A 328 -18.42 -10.65 -15.13
N ALA A 329 -17.62 -10.99 -14.13
CA ALA A 329 -16.17 -10.85 -14.21
C ALA A 329 -15.56 -11.94 -15.10
N GLU A 330 -14.39 -11.66 -15.69
CA GLU A 330 -13.67 -12.63 -16.52
C GLU A 330 -12.94 -13.64 -15.62
N LEU A 331 -13.27 -14.93 -15.73
CA LEU A 331 -12.53 -16.00 -15.06
C LEU A 331 -11.22 -16.27 -15.82
N ILE A 332 -10.08 -16.06 -15.18
CA ILE A 332 -8.75 -16.15 -15.82
C ILE A 332 -7.88 -17.30 -15.30
N ALA A 333 -8.17 -17.81 -14.11
CA ALA A 333 -7.53 -19.01 -13.58
C ALA A 333 -8.47 -19.77 -12.65
N VAL A 334 -8.26 -21.07 -12.55
CA VAL A 334 -8.89 -21.93 -11.54
C VAL A 334 -7.78 -22.71 -10.86
N ARG A 335 -7.77 -22.71 -9.53
CA ARG A 335 -6.87 -23.56 -8.74
C ARG A 335 -7.64 -24.39 -7.74
N THR A 336 -6.97 -25.41 -7.24
CA THR A 336 -7.50 -26.32 -6.22
C THR A 336 -6.79 -26.07 -4.90
N GLU A 337 -7.57 -25.99 -3.83
CA GLU A 337 -7.07 -25.86 -2.47
C GLU A 337 -7.60 -26.99 -1.59
N ILE A 338 -6.88 -27.28 -0.50
CA ILE A 338 -7.33 -28.15 0.59
C ILE A 338 -7.68 -27.22 1.77
N ASP A 339 -8.61 -27.64 2.62
CA ASP A 339 -8.96 -26.92 3.84
C ASP A 339 -7.73 -26.46 4.65
N GLN A 340 -7.81 -25.25 5.23
CA GLN A 340 -6.72 -24.67 5.99
C GLN A 340 -6.27 -25.61 7.14
N GLY A 341 -4.97 -25.86 7.21
CA GLY A 341 -4.36 -26.75 8.22
C GLY A 341 -4.30 -28.22 7.82
N ALA A 342 -4.97 -28.64 6.74
CA ALA A 342 -4.88 -30.01 6.25
C ALA A 342 -3.65 -30.24 5.36
N ASN A 343 -3.06 -31.43 5.46
CA ASN A 343 -1.87 -31.81 4.69
C ASN A 343 -2.24 -32.52 3.38
N ALA A 344 -1.48 -32.26 2.31
CA ALA A 344 -1.58 -32.98 1.03
C ALA A 344 -1.12 -34.44 1.11
N LEU A 345 -0.31 -34.79 2.11
CA LEU A 345 -0.07 -36.17 2.53
C LEU A 345 -1.26 -36.63 3.38
N VAL A 346 -2.00 -37.61 2.87
CA VAL A 346 -3.27 -38.10 3.42
C VAL A 346 -3.06 -39.53 3.93
N PRO A 347 -3.09 -39.76 5.25
CA PRO A 347 -3.01 -41.11 5.82
C PRO A 347 -4.04 -42.05 5.19
N ARG A 348 -3.66 -43.31 4.96
CA ARG A 348 -4.54 -44.30 4.32
C ARG A 348 -5.87 -44.39 5.06
N TYR A 349 -6.96 -44.42 4.29
CA TYR A 349 -8.36 -44.41 4.72
C TYR A 349 -8.89 -43.09 5.30
N LEU A 350 -8.06 -42.06 5.43
CA LEU A 350 -8.54 -40.69 5.68
C LEU A 350 -8.89 -40.00 4.36
N SER A 351 -9.57 -38.86 4.48
CA SER A 351 -10.06 -38.10 3.33
C SER A 351 -9.76 -36.62 3.43
N ARG A 352 -9.69 -35.96 2.27
CA ARG A 352 -9.58 -34.51 2.14
C ARG A 352 -10.75 -33.95 1.37
N THR A 353 -11.30 -32.87 1.89
CA THR A 353 -12.24 -32.03 1.16
C THR A 353 -11.45 -30.95 0.44
N LEU A 354 -11.76 -30.76 -0.84
CA LEU A 354 -11.09 -29.81 -1.72
C LEU A 354 -12.01 -28.64 -2.05
N LYS A 355 -11.41 -27.49 -2.31
CA LYS A 355 -12.10 -26.30 -2.82
C LYS A 355 -11.55 -25.92 -4.18
N ALA A 356 -12.43 -25.49 -5.08
CA ALA A 356 -12.03 -24.85 -6.32
C ALA A 356 -12.12 -23.34 -6.14
N ILE A 357 -11.00 -22.65 -6.37
CA ILE A 357 -10.91 -21.20 -6.28
C ILE A 357 -10.77 -20.62 -7.69
N GLY A 358 -11.74 -19.80 -8.07
CA GLY A 358 -11.72 -19.05 -9.32
C GLY A 358 -11.01 -17.71 -9.11
N VAL A 359 -10.04 -17.41 -9.97
CA VAL A 359 -9.36 -16.12 -10.01
C VAL A 359 -9.96 -15.31 -11.15
N TYR A 360 -10.52 -14.16 -10.80
CA TYR A 360 -11.23 -13.28 -11.70
C TYR A 360 -10.44 -12.02 -11.97
N ARG A 361 -10.46 -11.55 -13.22
CA ARG A 361 -9.93 -10.23 -13.60
C ARG A 361 -11.07 -9.22 -13.63
N GLY A 362 -10.87 -8.11 -12.92
CA GLY A 362 -11.59 -6.87 -13.12
C GLY A 362 -10.59 -5.70 -13.26
N ASP A 363 -10.71 -4.87 -14.30
CA ASP A 363 -10.11 -3.51 -14.37
C ASP A 363 -10.52 -2.64 -13.17
N VAL A 364 -9.81 -2.82 -12.08
CA VAL A 364 -9.28 -1.67 -11.33
C VAL A 364 -8.46 -0.84 -12.34
N SER A 365 -8.24 0.45 -12.11
CA SER A 365 -7.55 1.35 -13.04
C SER A 365 -6.15 0.90 -13.56
N ARG A 366 -5.66 -0.27 -13.12
CA ARG A 366 -4.57 -1.07 -13.67
C ARG A 366 -5.03 -2.52 -13.89
N SER A 367 -4.72 -3.06 -15.06
CA SER A 367 -5.11 -4.39 -15.60
C SER A 367 -4.55 -5.62 -14.86
N ASP A 368 -3.83 -5.43 -13.75
CA ASP A 368 -3.09 -6.47 -13.04
C ASP A 368 -3.78 -6.98 -11.76
N LYS A 369 -4.86 -6.34 -11.32
CA LYS A 369 -5.55 -6.73 -10.08
C LYS A 369 -6.61 -7.80 -10.32
N THR A 370 -6.52 -8.87 -9.54
CA THR A 370 -7.43 -10.02 -9.57
C THR A 370 -8.10 -10.19 -8.22
N PHE A 371 -9.27 -10.81 -8.19
CA PHE A 371 -9.92 -11.24 -6.96
C PHE A 371 -10.29 -12.72 -7.05
N GLU A 372 -10.59 -13.34 -5.92
CA GLU A 372 -10.77 -14.79 -5.82
C GLU A 372 -12.14 -15.12 -5.23
N GLU A 373 -12.76 -16.19 -5.73
CA GLU A 373 -14.03 -16.69 -5.20
C GLU A 373 -13.99 -18.22 -5.07
N ASP A 374 -14.67 -18.75 -4.05
CA ASP A 374 -14.94 -20.18 -3.95
C ASP A 374 -16.00 -20.57 -4.98
N ILE A 375 -15.56 -21.32 -5.99
CA ILE A 375 -16.38 -21.79 -7.10
C ILE A 375 -16.68 -23.30 -6.99
N THR A 376 -16.42 -23.92 -5.83
CA THR A 376 -16.61 -25.36 -5.60
C THR A 376 -18.01 -25.84 -6.00
N SER A 377 -19.03 -25.02 -5.74
CA SER A 377 -20.42 -25.31 -6.09
C SER A 377 -20.74 -25.26 -7.59
N THR A 378 -19.89 -24.63 -8.40
CA THR A 378 -20.07 -24.51 -9.86
C THR A 378 -19.19 -25.47 -10.66
N VAL A 379 -18.33 -26.24 -9.98
CA VAL A 379 -17.52 -27.29 -10.61
C VAL A 379 -18.44 -28.39 -11.12
N ALA A 380 -18.36 -28.70 -12.42
CA ALA A 380 -19.21 -29.71 -13.04
C ALA A 380 -18.82 -31.14 -12.63
N SER A 381 -17.52 -31.39 -12.50
CA SER A 381 -16.98 -32.66 -12.03
C SER A 381 -15.56 -32.49 -11.49
N TRP A 382 -15.10 -33.45 -10.70
CA TRP A 382 -13.72 -33.51 -10.25
C TRP A 382 -13.04 -34.70 -10.92
N THR A 383 -11.88 -34.47 -11.52
CA THR A 383 -11.07 -35.50 -12.14
C THR A 383 -9.95 -35.90 -11.19
N ASN A 384 -9.59 -37.17 -11.25
CA ASN A 384 -8.60 -37.79 -10.36
C ASN A 384 -7.67 -38.62 -11.23
N SER A 385 -6.38 -38.27 -11.27
CA SER A 385 -5.42 -38.90 -12.19
C SER A 385 -5.15 -40.37 -11.85
N ASP A 386 -5.32 -40.76 -10.59
CA ASP A 386 -5.18 -42.14 -10.12
C ASP A 386 -6.28 -42.51 -9.10
N VAL A 387 -7.32 -43.15 -9.63
CA VAL A 387 -8.47 -43.66 -8.85
C VAL A 387 -8.14 -44.85 -7.95
N THR A 388 -6.98 -45.48 -8.14
CA THR A 388 -6.51 -46.58 -7.29
C THR A 388 -5.77 -46.07 -6.06
N SER A 389 -5.25 -44.84 -6.12
CA SER A 389 -4.62 -44.16 -4.99
C SER A 389 -5.63 -43.39 -4.14
N PHE A 390 -6.52 -42.65 -4.79
CA PHE A 390 -7.57 -41.88 -4.13
C PHE A 390 -8.93 -42.21 -4.75
N THR A 391 -9.99 -42.27 -3.95
CA THR A 391 -11.36 -42.46 -4.47
C THR A 391 -12.28 -41.37 -3.95
N SER A 392 -13.26 -40.96 -4.77
CA SER A 392 -14.27 -39.99 -4.34
C SER A 392 -15.15 -40.60 -3.25
N VAL A 393 -15.38 -39.87 -2.17
CA VAL A 393 -16.27 -40.29 -1.08
C VAL A 393 -17.72 -40.16 -1.54
N GLN A 394 -18.52 -41.21 -1.34
CA GLN A 394 -19.92 -41.25 -1.78
C GLN A 394 -20.73 -40.09 -1.15
N GLY A 395 -21.52 -39.40 -1.98
CA GLY A 395 -22.35 -38.27 -1.55
C GLY A 395 -21.63 -36.91 -1.53
N THR A 396 -20.34 -36.86 -1.84
CA THR A 396 -19.54 -35.63 -1.90
C THR A 396 -18.65 -35.63 -3.14
N SER A 397 -18.82 -34.66 -4.05
CA SER A 397 -18.04 -34.60 -5.29
C SER A 397 -16.60 -34.12 -5.12
N ASN A 398 -16.35 -33.34 -4.06
CA ASN A 398 -15.06 -32.68 -3.79
C ASN A 398 -14.27 -33.32 -2.64
N ARG A 399 -14.65 -34.51 -2.17
CA ARG A 399 -13.97 -35.20 -1.06
C ARG A 399 -13.37 -36.51 -1.53
N PHE A 400 -12.08 -36.71 -1.22
CA PHE A 400 -11.30 -37.84 -1.73
C PHE A 400 -10.65 -38.59 -0.58
N GLN A 401 -10.86 -39.92 -0.53
CA GLN A 401 -10.28 -40.83 0.44
C GLN A 401 -9.04 -41.51 -0.12
N ALA A 402 -7.95 -41.55 0.66
CA ALA A 402 -6.75 -42.29 0.33
C ALA A 402 -6.99 -43.80 0.50
N ILE A 403 -6.73 -44.60 -0.53
CA ILE A 403 -6.93 -46.07 -0.52
C ILE A 403 -5.72 -46.86 -1.07
N GLY A 404 -4.83 -46.19 -1.80
CA GLY A 404 -3.64 -46.78 -2.40
C GLY A 404 -2.53 -47.17 -1.41
N GLU A 405 -1.40 -47.59 -1.95
CA GLU A 405 -0.20 -47.90 -1.17
C GLU A 405 0.52 -46.60 -0.73
N PRO A 406 1.12 -46.56 0.48
CA PRO A 406 1.90 -45.41 0.93
C PRO A 406 2.95 -44.97 -0.09
N GLY A 407 3.03 -43.66 -0.34
CA GLY A 407 3.89 -43.05 -1.34
C GLY A 407 3.27 -42.89 -2.74
N SER A 408 2.10 -43.48 -3.00
CA SER A 408 1.38 -43.24 -4.24
C SER A 408 0.78 -41.82 -4.27
N THR A 409 0.64 -41.23 -5.45
CA THR A 409 0.21 -39.85 -5.63
C THR A 409 -0.91 -39.74 -6.63
N SER A 410 -1.81 -38.78 -6.43
CA SER A 410 -2.81 -38.43 -7.44
C SER A 410 -3.03 -36.92 -7.53
N VAL A 411 -3.20 -36.42 -8.74
CA VAL A 411 -3.60 -35.04 -9.01
C VAL A 411 -5.11 -34.99 -9.14
N VAL A 412 -5.73 -34.20 -8.28
CA VAL A 412 -7.17 -33.95 -8.30
C VAL A 412 -7.44 -32.57 -8.88
N THR A 413 -8.19 -32.50 -9.97
CA THR A 413 -8.43 -31.27 -10.73
C THR A 413 -9.93 -31.02 -10.92
N PRO A 414 -10.45 -29.84 -10.56
CA PRO A 414 -11.83 -29.46 -10.85
C PRO A 414 -11.99 -29.21 -12.35
N ALA A 415 -13.12 -29.66 -12.91
CA ALA A 415 -13.52 -29.33 -14.27
C ALA A 415 -14.59 -28.23 -14.22
N VAL A 416 -14.24 -27.05 -14.73
CA VAL A 416 -15.14 -25.89 -14.75
C VAL A 416 -15.69 -25.71 -16.17
N PRO A 417 -17.03 -25.60 -16.36
CA PRO A 417 -17.60 -25.43 -17.69
C PRO A 417 -17.01 -24.23 -18.43
N ASN A 418 -16.60 -24.45 -19.69
CA ASN A 418 -16.08 -23.42 -20.60
C ASN A 418 -14.77 -22.74 -20.14
N PHE A 419 -14.04 -23.32 -19.19
CA PHE A 419 -12.69 -22.89 -18.82
C PHE A 419 -11.68 -23.97 -19.20
N VAL A 420 -10.46 -23.57 -19.56
CA VAL A 420 -9.36 -24.49 -19.85
C VAL A 420 -8.12 -23.98 -19.12
N GLY A 421 -7.42 -24.88 -18.42
CA GLY A 421 -6.18 -24.55 -17.71
C GLY A 421 -6.31 -24.62 -16.19
N GLU A 422 -7.26 -25.41 -15.69
CA GLU A 422 -7.45 -25.68 -14.28
C GLU A 422 -6.19 -26.29 -13.67
N LYS A 423 -5.77 -25.77 -12.52
CA LYS A 423 -4.65 -26.30 -11.74
C LYS A 423 -5.19 -27.21 -10.64
N GLY A 424 -4.93 -28.50 -10.80
CA GLY A 424 -5.19 -29.51 -9.77
C GLY A 424 -4.24 -29.41 -8.58
N ILE A 425 -4.54 -30.17 -7.54
CA ILE A 425 -3.66 -30.37 -6.39
C ILE A 425 -3.16 -31.81 -6.35
N GLN A 426 -1.87 -31.99 -6.08
CA GLN A 426 -1.30 -33.32 -5.89
C GLN A 426 -1.47 -33.76 -4.44
N LEU A 427 -2.20 -34.85 -4.25
CA LEU A 427 -2.32 -35.57 -2.99
C LEU A 427 -1.39 -36.78 -2.98
N SER A 428 -0.88 -37.15 -1.81
CA SER A 428 -0.03 -38.33 -1.63
C SER A 428 -0.60 -39.22 -0.54
N VAL A 429 -0.53 -40.55 -0.71
CA VAL A 429 -1.00 -41.50 0.30
C VAL A 429 0.07 -41.67 1.38
N GLY A 430 -0.30 -41.42 2.63
CA GLY A 430 0.52 -41.69 3.82
C GLY A 430 0.21 -43.05 4.45
N ASP A 431 0.96 -43.43 5.49
CA ASP A 431 0.66 -44.65 6.24
C ASP A 431 -0.72 -44.52 6.92
N GLY A 432 -1.46 -45.63 7.02
CA GLY A 432 -2.73 -45.70 7.77
C GLY A 432 -2.55 -46.06 9.24
N VAL A 433 -1.32 -46.44 9.64
CA VAL A 433 -0.98 -46.83 11.01
C VAL A 433 -0.68 -45.60 11.86
N VAL A 434 -1.38 -45.50 12.99
CA VAL A 434 -1.12 -44.48 14.01
C VAL A 434 0.16 -44.89 14.77
N THR A 435 1.13 -44.00 14.83
CA THR A 435 2.41 -44.20 15.52
C THR A 435 2.41 -43.63 16.92
N SER A 436 1.70 -42.52 17.13
CA SER A 436 1.43 -41.94 18.45
C SER A 436 0.05 -41.31 18.49
N LEU A 437 -0.55 -41.27 19.67
CA LEU A 437 -1.85 -40.66 19.90
C LEU A 437 -1.75 -39.76 21.13
N GLU A 438 -1.96 -38.47 20.96
CA GLU A 438 -1.83 -37.48 22.02
C GLU A 438 -3.19 -36.86 22.32
N VAL A 439 -3.52 -36.69 23.60
CA VAL A 439 -4.58 -35.78 24.02
C VAL A 439 -3.96 -34.42 24.31
N GLU A 440 -4.59 -33.34 23.85
CA GLU A 440 -4.17 -31.96 24.05
C GLU A 440 -5.36 -31.16 24.60
N HIS A 441 -5.10 -30.03 25.26
CA HIS A 441 -6.18 -29.11 25.62
C HIS A 441 -6.71 -28.43 24.35
N ALA A 442 -8.03 -28.33 24.16
CA ALA A 442 -8.63 -27.94 22.88
C ALA A 442 -8.47 -26.46 22.47
N ASP A 443 -7.61 -25.72 23.16
CA ASP A 443 -7.76 -24.29 23.37
C ASP A 443 -6.52 -23.45 23.00
N ASP A 444 -5.38 -24.06 22.64
CA ASP A 444 -4.09 -23.37 22.44
C ASP A 444 -4.04 -22.24 21.39
N ASN A 445 -5.10 -22.00 20.61
CA ASN A 445 -5.13 -20.96 19.56
C ASN A 445 -6.15 -19.82 19.77
N LEU A 446 -6.82 -19.73 20.93
CA LEU A 446 -7.84 -18.69 21.19
C LEU A 446 -7.55 -17.82 22.42
N TYR A 447 -6.40 -18.01 23.08
CA TYR A 447 -6.09 -17.37 24.35
C TYR A 447 -5.13 -16.20 24.17
N THR A 448 -5.48 -15.09 24.82
CA THR A 448 -4.51 -14.09 25.24
C THR A 448 -3.40 -14.82 26.04
N PRO A 449 -2.11 -14.63 25.72
CA PRO A 449 -0.98 -15.43 26.23
C PRO A 449 -0.77 -15.45 27.76
N ASP A 450 -1.63 -14.80 28.55
CA ASP A 450 -1.37 -14.47 29.96
C ASP A 450 -2.15 -15.31 31.00
N VAL A 451 -3.04 -16.24 30.60
CA VAL A 451 -3.79 -17.08 31.56
C VAL A 451 -3.51 -18.57 31.32
N PRO A 452 -2.77 -19.27 32.20
CA PRO A 452 -2.43 -20.68 32.03
C PRO A 452 -3.65 -21.60 32.14
N TYR A 453 -3.72 -22.65 31.34
CA TYR A 453 -4.73 -23.72 31.46
C TYR A 453 -4.50 -24.52 32.76
N SER A 454 -5.55 -24.84 33.52
CA SER A 454 -5.46 -25.59 34.78
C SER A 454 -6.33 -26.83 34.75
N ASP A 455 -5.67 -27.91 35.19
CA ASP A 455 -6.28 -29.19 35.43
C ASP A 455 -7.05 -29.24 36.76
N ASN A 456 -7.03 -28.16 37.57
CA ASN A 456 -7.97 -27.99 38.67
C ASN A 456 -9.31 -27.46 38.14
N VAL A 457 -10.39 -28.23 38.33
CA VAL A 457 -11.71 -27.99 37.76
C VAL A 457 -12.74 -27.82 38.88
N PRO A 458 -13.31 -26.61 39.08
CA PRO A 458 -14.40 -26.42 40.03
C PRO A 458 -15.59 -27.33 39.71
N LYS A 459 -16.33 -27.76 40.73
CA LYS A 459 -17.52 -28.59 40.54
C LYS A 459 -18.50 -27.96 39.53
N ASP A 460 -19.10 -28.82 38.71
CA ASP A 460 -20.01 -28.51 37.59
C ASP A 460 -19.38 -27.77 36.40
N GLN A 461 -18.08 -27.45 36.43
CA GLN A 461 -17.38 -26.85 35.29
C GLN A 461 -16.87 -27.89 34.28
N LYS A 462 -16.66 -27.43 33.04
CA LYS A 462 -16.28 -28.26 31.89
C LYS A 462 -14.82 -28.06 31.47
N ARG A 463 -14.25 -29.08 30.82
CA ARG A 463 -12.94 -29.05 30.14
C ARG A 463 -13.06 -29.69 28.76
N MET A 464 -12.38 -29.10 27.79
CA MET A 464 -12.38 -29.54 26.38
C MET A 464 -10.99 -30.03 25.97
N PHE A 465 -10.95 -31.12 25.21
CA PHE A 465 -9.73 -31.79 24.77
C PHE A 465 -9.77 -32.07 23.28
N ARG A 466 -8.61 -31.94 22.62
CA ARG A 466 -8.37 -32.45 21.27
C ARG A 466 -7.61 -33.75 21.35
N VAL A 467 -7.81 -34.60 20.35
CA VAL A 467 -7.06 -35.85 20.20
C VAL A 467 -6.35 -35.80 18.85
N ILE A 468 -5.02 -35.83 18.92
CA ILE A 468 -4.13 -35.72 17.76
C ILE A 468 -3.50 -37.07 17.50
N ALA A 469 -3.78 -37.65 16.34
CA ALA A 469 -3.14 -38.87 15.87
C ALA A 469 -1.95 -38.52 14.99
N THR A 470 -0.79 -39.08 15.31
CA THR A 470 0.40 -39.01 14.46
C THR A 470 0.48 -40.28 13.62
N TYR A 471 0.60 -40.11 12.31
CA TYR A 471 0.81 -41.19 11.35
C TYR A 471 2.25 -41.16 10.85
N GLY A 472 2.82 -42.36 10.67
CA GLY A 472 4.10 -42.52 10.00
C GLY A 472 4.03 -42.18 8.50
N SER A 473 5.17 -41.87 7.89
CA SER A 473 5.32 -41.71 6.44
C SER A 473 6.44 -42.62 5.93
N ALA A 474 6.26 -43.14 4.70
CA ALA A 474 7.32 -43.83 3.96
C ALA A 474 8.45 -42.87 3.49
N ILE A 475 8.24 -41.56 3.62
CA ILE A 475 9.14 -40.49 3.21
C ILE A 475 9.35 -39.61 4.45
N ASP A 476 10.44 -39.84 5.18
CA ASP A 476 10.89 -39.22 6.45
C ASP A 476 10.08 -38.01 6.94
N GLY A 477 8.91 -38.27 7.55
CA GLY A 477 8.02 -37.26 8.09
C GLY A 477 6.86 -37.87 8.87
N PHE A 478 6.29 -37.08 9.79
CA PHE A 478 5.10 -37.46 10.55
C PHE A 478 3.94 -36.56 10.14
N VAL A 479 2.74 -37.11 10.00
CA VAL A 479 1.51 -36.33 9.77
C VAL A 479 0.66 -36.36 11.03
N LYS A 480 0.37 -35.19 11.59
CA LYS A 480 -0.56 -35.03 12.70
C LYS A 480 -1.95 -34.73 12.16
N GLU A 481 -2.95 -35.48 12.60
CA GLU A 481 -4.36 -35.28 12.27
C GLU A 481 -5.16 -35.07 13.55
N ASP A 482 -6.05 -34.06 13.53
CA ASP A 482 -7.08 -33.92 14.54
C ASP A 482 -8.15 -34.99 14.32
N VAL A 483 -8.19 -35.97 15.22
CA VAL A 483 -9.13 -37.10 15.20
C VAL A 483 -10.15 -37.00 16.33
N THR A 484 -10.30 -35.82 16.96
CA THR A 484 -11.10 -35.62 18.16
C THR A 484 -12.52 -36.18 18.02
N ARG A 485 -13.17 -35.91 16.88
CA ARG A 485 -14.54 -36.38 16.59
C ARG A 485 -14.68 -37.89 16.39
N ASP A 486 -13.62 -38.54 15.92
CA ASP A 486 -13.61 -39.99 15.66
C ASP A 486 -13.01 -40.79 16.83
N SER A 487 -12.44 -40.09 17.82
CA SER A 487 -11.87 -40.66 19.03
C SER A 487 -12.88 -40.78 20.16
N GLN A 488 -12.53 -41.55 21.18
CA GLN A 488 -13.31 -41.68 22.40
C GLN A 488 -12.48 -41.27 23.61
N LEU A 489 -12.80 -40.13 24.23
CA LEU A 489 -12.25 -39.79 25.55
C LEU A 489 -12.58 -40.89 26.58
N VAL A 490 -11.59 -41.23 27.39
CA VAL A 490 -11.61 -42.21 28.47
C VAL A 490 -11.27 -41.50 29.77
N LEU A 491 -12.05 -41.78 30.82
CA LEU A 491 -11.87 -41.23 32.16
C LEU A 491 -11.50 -42.34 33.13
N SER A 492 -10.51 -42.13 34.00
CA SER A 492 -10.10 -43.16 34.97
C SER A 492 -11.13 -43.43 36.07
N ASN A 493 -12.03 -42.48 36.36
CA ASN A 493 -13.15 -42.66 37.29
C ASN A 493 -14.32 -41.68 37.03
N ALA A 494 -15.35 -41.76 37.89
CA ALA A 494 -16.60 -41.03 37.77
C ALA A 494 -16.62 -39.63 38.41
N SER A 495 -15.49 -39.14 38.95
CA SER A 495 -15.40 -37.77 39.49
C SER A 495 -15.52 -36.72 38.39
N PHE A 496 -15.31 -37.13 37.13
CA PHE A 496 -15.65 -36.39 35.93
C PHE A 496 -16.63 -37.18 35.07
N LYS A 497 -17.51 -36.48 34.36
CA LYS A 497 -18.51 -37.04 33.45
C LYS A 497 -18.27 -36.52 32.04
N LYS A 498 -18.23 -37.42 31.06
CA LYS A 498 -18.23 -37.04 29.64
C LYS A 498 -19.57 -36.41 29.26
N ILE A 499 -19.55 -35.22 28.68
CA ILE A 499 -20.74 -34.47 28.24
C ILE A 499 -20.84 -34.43 26.71
N ASP A 500 -19.70 -34.38 26.02
CA ASP A 500 -19.62 -34.45 24.56
C ASP A 500 -18.38 -35.25 24.13
N TYR A 501 -18.13 -35.41 22.82
CA TYR A 501 -17.00 -36.17 22.29
C TYR A 501 -15.63 -35.63 22.76
N ASP A 502 -15.52 -34.32 22.95
CA ASP A 502 -14.32 -33.58 23.39
C ASP A 502 -14.42 -33.00 24.81
N THR A 503 -15.60 -33.10 25.45
CA THR A 503 -15.92 -32.31 26.65
C THR A 503 -16.22 -33.18 27.86
N VAL A 504 -15.62 -32.85 29.01
CA VAL A 504 -15.86 -33.50 30.31
C VAL A 504 -16.26 -32.47 31.37
N GLN A 505 -17.04 -32.86 32.37
CA GLN A 505 -17.55 -32.00 33.45
C GLN A 505 -17.18 -32.57 34.83
N ALA A 506 -16.73 -31.72 35.76
CA ALA A 506 -16.49 -32.12 37.14
C ALA A 506 -17.80 -32.39 37.87
N VAL A 507 -17.97 -33.59 38.46
CA VAL A 507 -19.19 -34.00 39.17
C VAL A 507 -18.92 -34.65 40.53
N GLY A 508 -17.66 -34.99 40.82
CA GLY A 508 -17.21 -35.63 42.05
C GLY A 508 -17.15 -34.71 43.26
N ASN A 509 -16.58 -35.21 44.35
CA ASN A 509 -16.31 -34.41 45.55
C ASN A 509 -14.98 -33.66 45.40
N THR A 510 -14.86 -32.53 46.09
CA THR A 510 -13.61 -31.75 46.18
C THR A 510 -12.42 -32.64 46.56
N GLY A 511 -11.33 -32.52 45.82
CA GLY A 511 -10.09 -33.27 46.01
C GLY A 511 -10.06 -34.61 45.29
N GLU A 512 -11.18 -35.10 44.76
CA GLU A 512 -11.18 -36.25 43.85
C GLU A 512 -10.56 -35.85 42.50
N TYR A 513 -9.90 -36.78 41.83
CA TYR A 513 -9.24 -36.51 40.55
C TYR A 513 -9.56 -37.61 39.53
N ALA A 514 -9.56 -37.31 38.23
CA ALA A 514 -9.66 -38.29 37.16
C ALA A 514 -8.57 -38.03 36.10
N GLU A 515 -8.05 -39.09 35.51
CA GLU A 515 -7.17 -39.01 34.36
C GLU A 515 -8.01 -39.00 33.09
N VAL A 516 -7.69 -38.08 32.18
CA VAL A 516 -8.26 -37.98 30.84
C VAL A 516 -7.26 -38.55 29.84
N SER A 517 -7.69 -39.57 29.13
CA SER A 517 -6.99 -40.17 28.00
C SER A 517 -7.98 -40.33 26.83
N ALA A 518 -7.53 -40.85 25.69
CA ALA A 518 -8.43 -41.18 24.59
C ALA A 518 -8.10 -42.53 23.97
N ASN A 519 -9.08 -43.11 23.27
CA ASN A 519 -8.89 -44.24 22.38
C ASN A 519 -9.26 -43.85 20.95
N TYR A 520 -8.41 -44.19 19.99
CA TYR A 520 -8.69 -44.04 18.57
C TYR A 520 -8.17 -45.27 17.83
N ARG A 521 -9.05 -45.93 17.05
CA ARG A 521 -8.75 -47.15 16.28
C ARG A 521 -8.08 -48.27 17.11
N GLY A 522 -8.42 -48.37 18.39
CA GLY A 522 -7.87 -49.40 19.29
C GLY A 522 -6.54 -49.02 19.95
N GLN A 523 -5.96 -47.86 19.63
CA GLN A 523 -4.79 -47.30 20.31
C GLN A 523 -5.23 -46.33 21.40
N GLY A 524 -4.64 -46.46 22.59
CA GLY A 524 -4.79 -45.50 23.68
C GLY A 524 -3.81 -44.33 23.52
N THR A 525 -4.09 -43.19 24.17
CA THR A 525 -3.16 -42.07 24.15
C THR A 525 -1.86 -42.38 24.89
N ASP A 526 -0.76 -41.81 24.40
CA ASP A 526 0.59 -41.93 24.98
C ASP A 526 0.76 -41.01 26.21
N ASN A 527 -0.12 -40.02 26.35
CA ASN A 527 -0.22 -39.13 27.49
C ASN A 527 -1.63 -39.14 28.12
N ASN A 528 -1.70 -38.61 29.34
CA ASN A 528 -2.93 -38.38 30.07
C ASN A 528 -2.87 -37.00 30.77
N PHE A 529 -4.03 -36.41 31.02
CA PHE A 529 -4.17 -35.22 31.87
C PHE A 529 -4.84 -35.58 33.19
N THR A 530 -4.32 -35.11 34.31
CA THR A 530 -4.92 -35.37 35.63
C THR A 530 -5.78 -34.20 36.06
N LEU A 531 -7.10 -34.32 35.90
CA LEU A 531 -8.05 -33.33 36.36
C LEU A 531 -8.39 -33.53 37.83
N THR A 532 -8.42 -32.47 38.64
CA THR A 532 -8.81 -32.51 40.06
C THR A 532 -10.04 -31.66 40.30
N VAL A 533 -11.07 -32.24 40.93
CA VAL A 533 -12.28 -31.54 41.34
C VAL A 533 -11.93 -30.57 42.46
N GLN A 534 -12.25 -29.31 42.28
CA GLN A 534 -12.17 -28.27 43.31
C GLN A 534 -13.55 -27.93 43.84
N GLU A 535 -13.60 -27.21 44.97
CA GLU A 535 -14.86 -26.77 45.56
C GLU A 535 -15.73 -26.07 44.52
N GLU A 536 -17.04 -26.33 44.60
CA GLU A 536 -18.03 -25.54 43.88
C GLU A 536 -17.82 -24.07 44.26
N GLN A 537 -17.83 -23.20 43.27
CA GLN A 537 -17.48 -21.82 43.50
C GLN A 537 -18.49 -21.14 44.43
N SER A 538 -17.97 -20.32 45.34
CA SER A 538 -18.77 -19.49 46.24
C SER A 538 -19.76 -18.62 45.47
N GLU A 539 -20.93 -18.40 46.06
CA GLU A 539 -21.97 -17.49 45.54
C GLU A 539 -21.46 -16.05 45.33
N THR A 540 -20.28 -15.73 45.86
CA THR A 540 -19.60 -14.45 45.69
C THR A 540 -18.09 -14.62 45.41
N ILE A 541 -17.50 -13.71 44.64
CA ILE A 541 -16.06 -13.62 44.39
C ILE A 541 -15.58 -12.25 44.89
N GLN A 542 -14.57 -12.23 45.76
CA GLN A 542 -13.95 -10.99 46.23
C GLN A 542 -12.70 -10.67 45.40
N VAL A 543 -12.68 -9.48 44.79
CA VAL A 543 -11.58 -8.95 43.97
C VAL A 543 -11.16 -7.60 44.54
N GLY A 544 -10.06 -7.60 45.29
CA GLY A 544 -9.68 -6.45 46.13
C GLY A 544 -10.78 -6.11 47.15
N THR A 545 -11.36 -4.91 47.03
CA THR A 545 -12.47 -4.42 47.87
C THR A 545 -13.85 -4.72 47.29
N LEU A 546 -13.94 -5.21 46.04
CA LEU A 546 -15.19 -5.48 45.35
C LEU A 546 -15.63 -6.91 45.63
N ILE A 547 -16.93 -7.10 45.88
CA ILE A 547 -17.54 -8.42 45.98
C ILE A 547 -18.52 -8.57 44.82
N PHE A 548 -18.21 -9.50 43.92
CA PHE A 548 -19.05 -9.89 42.79
C PHE A 548 -19.94 -11.03 43.20
N SER A 549 -21.21 -10.99 42.80
CA SER A 549 -22.13 -12.11 42.97
C SER A 549 -22.17 -12.98 41.73
N LYS A 550 -22.41 -14.27 41.96
CA LYS A 550 -22.70 -15.27 40.94
C LYS A 550 -23.90 -14.80 40.08
N PRO A 551 -23.73 -14.61 38.76
CA PRO A 551 -24.83 -14.36 37.83
C PRO A 551 -25.85 -15.51 37.78
N PRO A 552 -27.06 -15.26 37.26
CA PRO A 552 -28.09 -16.27 37.12
C PRO A 552 -27.75 -17.28 36.01
N GLU A 553 -28.37 -18.46 36.08
CA GLU A 553 -28.24 -19.49 35.04
C GLU A 553 -28.87 -19.07 33.70
N ILE A 554 -29.90 -18.23 33.75
CA ILE A 554 -30.58 -17.65 32.58
C ILE A 554 -29.99 -16.30 32.20
N LEU A 555 -29.98 -15.98 30.90
CA LEU A 555 -29.65 -14.64 30.42
C LEU A 555 -30.81 -13.69 30.72
N LEU A 556 -30.48 -12.46 31.14
CA LEU A 556 -31.46 -11.44 31.50
C LEU A 556 -31.40 -10.28 30.51
N ASN A 557 -32.55 -9.65 30.24
CA ASN A 557 -32.55 -8.32 29.62
C ASN A 557 -32.03 -7.29 30.64
N TYR A 558 -31.76 -6.06 30.20
CA TYR A 558 -31.15 -5.06 31.08
C TYR A 558 -32.03 -4.67 32.29
N ALA A 559 -33.35 -4.59 32.11
CA ALA A 559 -34.27 -4.26 33.20
C ALA A 559 -34.31 -5.36 34.28
N ASP A 560 -34.37 -6.61 33.85
CA ASP A 560 -34.32 -7.78 34.75
C ASP A 560 -32.94 -7.90 35.41
N ALA A 561 -31.87 -7.53 34.71
CA ALA A 561 -30.51 -7.49 35.26
C ALA A 561 -30.36 -6.43 36.37
N LEU A 562 -30.95 -5.24 36.19
CA LEU A 562 -31.01 -4.20 37.21
C LEU A 562 -31.78 -4.69 38.44
N GLN A 563 -32.95 -5.29 38.23
CA GLN A 563 -33.76 -5.87 39.28
C GLN A 563 -33.01 -6.96 40.04
N TYR A 564 -32.37 -7.88 39.30
CA TYR A 564 -31.58 -8.98 39.83
C TYR A 564 -30.43 -8.52 40.75
N CYS A 565 -29.74 -7.43 40.37
CA CYS A 565 -28.67 -6.86 41.19
C CYS A 565 -29.19 -6.08 42.39
N SER A 566 -30.28 -5.32 42.21
CA SER A 566 -30.91 -4.57 43.29
C SER A 566 -31.40 -5.49 44.42
N GLU A 567 -32.02 -6.62 44.08
CA GLU A 567 -32.48 -7.63 45.06
C GLU A 567 -31.35 -8.26 45.88
N ARG A 568 -30.12 -8.23 45.33
CA ARG A 568 -28.90 -8.70 46.00
C ARG A 568 -28.17 -7.60 46.77
N GLY A 569 -28.76 -6.41 46.87
CA GLY A 569 -28.16 -5.25 47.51
C GLY A 569 -26.96 -4.68 46.75
N GLY A 570 -26.88 -4.93 45.43
CA GLY A 570 -25.78 -4.52 44.58
C GLY A 570 -26.22 -3.78 43.32
N MET A 571 -25.25 -3.54 42.45
CA MET A 571 -25.48 -2.87 41.17
C MET A 571 -24.77 -3.59 40.02
N ILE A 572 -25.21 -3.31 38.79
CA ILE A 572 -24.49 -3.72 37.60
C ILE A 572 -23.11 -3.02 37.60
N PRO A 573 -21.99 -3.76 37.49
CA PRO A 573 -20.66 -3.19 37.59
C PRO A 573 -20.31 -2.30 36.41
N ARG A 574 -19.36 -1.38 36.64
CA ARG A 574 -18.72 -0.59 35.60
C ARG A 574 -17.74 -1.44 34.76
N PRO A 575 -17.40 -1.01 33.53
CA PRO A 575 -16.45 -1.71 32.68
C PRO A 575 -15.09 -2.00 33.35
N ASP A 576 -14.57 -1.07 34.15
CA ASP A 576 -13.31 -1.23 34.87
C ASP A 576 -13.40 -2.26 36.01
N GLN A 577 -14.56 -2.37 36.67
CA GLN A 577 -14.84 -3.35 37.72
C GLN A 577 -14.95 -4.75 37.14
N LEU A 578 -15.70 -4.91 36.05
CA LEU A 578 -15.73 -6.17 35.30
C LEU A 578 -14.33 -6.54 34.79
N SER A 579 -13.56 -5.57 34.29
CA SER A 579 -12.18 -5.82 33.84
C SER A 579 -11.26 -6.30 34.98
N LYS A 580 -11.45 -5.83 36.23
CA LYS A 580 -10.72 -6.36 37.39
C LYS A 580 -11.11 -7.81 37.72
N LEU A 581 -12.41 -8.12 37.69
CA LEU A 581 -12.89 -9.49 37.84
C LEU A 581 -12.26 -10.41 36.77
N VAL A 582 -12.07 -9.88 35.55
CA VAL A 582 -11.37 -10.61 34.48
C VAL A 582 -9.89 -10.82 34.78
N ASN A 583 -9.17 -9.76 35.11
CA ASN A 583 -7.72 -9.84 35.28
C ASN A 583 -7.29 -10.70 36.48
N GLU A 584 -8.10 -10.72 37.55
CA GLU A 584 -7.74 -11.41 38.80
C GLU A 584 -8.43 -12.79 38.94
N TYR A 585 -9.53 -13.04 38.23
CA TYR A 585 -10.35 -14.24 38.43
C TYR A 585 -10.85 -14.93 37.14
N VAL A 586 -10.52 -14.44 35.94
CA VAL A 586 -10.87 -15.14 34.69
C VAL A 586 -9.78 -16.07 34.22
N GLY A 587 -10.18 -17.33 34.11
CA GLY A 587 -9.51 -18.37 33.37
C GLY A 587 -10.36 -19.64 33.43
N PRO A 588 -10.12 -20.63 32.54
CA PRO A 588 -10.83 -21.92 32.58
C PRO A 588 -10.77 -22.57 33.99
N ASN A 589 -9.76 -22.19 34.76
CA ASN A 589 -9.38 -22.65 36.09
C ASN A 589 -10.35 -22.25 37.20
N HIS A 590 -11.13 -21.18 37.02
CA HIS A 590 -11.74 -20.44 38.12
C HIS A 590 -13.22 -20.11 37.89
N GLY A 591 -13.95 -20.87 37.06
CA GLY A 591 -15.41 -20.74 36.93
C GLY A 591 -15.87 -19.31 36.59
N TRP A 592 -16.85 -18.74 37.30
CA TRP A 592 -17.35 -17.39 37.04
C TRP A 592 -16.20 -16.36 36.92
N PRO A 593 -16.21 -15.45 35.93
CA PRO A 593 -17.26 -15.14 34.95
C PRO A 593 -17.19 -15.89 33.59
N TRP A 594 -16.62 -17.10 33.54
CA TRP A 594 -16.53 -17.91 32.32
C TRP A 594 -17.79 -18.75 32.05
N SER A 595 -18.17 -18.95 30.78
CA SER A 595 -19.30 -19.83 30.41
C SER A 595 -19.05 -20.65 29.14
N SER A 596 -19.55 -21.90 29.14
CA SER A 596 -19.23 -22.91 28.12
C SER A 596 -19.80 -22.69 26.72
N ASN A 597 -20.64 -21.67 26.49
CA ASN A 597 -21.35 -21.52 25.22
C ASN A 597 -20.77 -20.45 24.28
N GLU A 598 -19.95 -19.50 24.77
CA GLU A 598 -19.45 -18.38 23.94
C GLU A 598 -18.00 -17.93 24.27
N GLY A 599 -17.26 -18.65 25.12
CA GLY A 599 -16.02 -18.13 25.69
C GLY A 599 -16.29 -17.05 26.75
N TYR A 600 -15.28 -16.20 27.05
CA TYR A 600 -15.39 -15.02 27.91
C TYR A 600 -16.76 -14.35 27.73
N GLY A 601 -17.68 -14.53 28.68
CA GLY A 601 -19.08 -14.18 28.46
C GLY A 601 -19.25 -12.69 28.16
N THR A 602 -20.36 -12.33 27.52
CA THR A 602 -20.76 -10.93 27.34
C THR A 602 -21.62 -10.50 28.53
N TYR A 603 -21.18 -9.48 29.25
CA TYR A 603 -21.82 -9.02 30.49
C TYR A 603 -22.43 -7.65 30.34
N TRP A 604 -23.62 -7.45 30.91
CA TRP A 604 -24.16 -6.11 31.13
C TRP A 604 -23.20 -5.29 31.99
N ASN A 605 -22.96 -4.05 31.59
CA ASN A 605 -22.19 -3.08 32.34
C ASN A 605 -22.97 -1.76 32.45
N ASN A 606 -22.61 -0.94 33.44
CA ASN A 606 -23.31 0.31 33.75
C ASN A 606 -22.61 1.57 33.18
N GLU A 607 -22.14 1.52 31.93
CA GLU A 607 -21.57 2.68 31.23
C GLU A 607 -22.67 3.66 30.77
N GLN A 608 -22.40 4.98 30.80
CA GLN A 608 -23.38 5.99 30.38
C GLN A 608 -23.62 5.89 28.86
N ALA A 609 -24.89 5.95 28.44
CA ALA A 609 -25.26 6.02 27.03
C ALA A 609 -24.62 7.25 26.38
N ASN A 610 -23.98 7.06 25.22
CA ASN A 610 -23.50 8.16 24.37
C ASN A 610 -24.70 8.68 23.54
N ASP A 611 -24.74 9.99 23.25
CA ASP A 611 -25.84 10.68 22.54
C ASP A 611 -26.20 10.07 21.17
N ASN A 612 -25.31 9.26 20.60
CA ASN A 612 -25.49 8.58 19.32
C ASN A 612 -26.41 7.34 19.38
N PHE A 613 -26.69 6.77 20.56
CA PHE A 613 -27.52 5.54 20.68
C PHE A 613 -28.46 5.56 21.90
N PRO A 614 -29.56 6.34 21.84
CA PRO A 614 -30.43 6.61 23.00
C PRO A 614 -31.21 5.40 23.54
N ASP A 615 -31.38 4.34 22.75
CA ASP A 615 -32.15 3.13 23.11
C ASP A 615 -31.27 1.88 23.34
N SER A 616 -30.00 2.07 23.69
CA SER A 616 -29.03 0.99 23.87
C SER A 616 -28.37 0.99 25.25
N HIS A 617 -28.08 -0.21 25.74
CA HIS A 617 -27.26 -0.44 26.94
C HIS A 617 -25.93 -1.07 26.55
N TRP A 618 -24.93 -0.90 27.41
CA TRP A 618 -23.58 -1.38 27.13
C TRP A 618 -23.36 -2.77 27.69
N ILE A 619 -22.71 -3.58 26.86
CA ILE A 619 -22.15 -4.86 27.25
C ILE A 619 -20.64 -4.80 27.18
N LEU A 620 -19.96 -5.55 28.05
CA LEU A 620 -18.52 -5.78 27.95
C LEU A 620 -18.30 -7.23 27.52
N ASN A 621 -17.60 -7.42 26.41
CA ASN A 621 -17.04 -8.72 26.12
C ASN A 621 -15.76 -8.88 26.94
N LEU A 622 -15.74 -9.89 27.81
CA LEU A 622 -14.62 -10.08 28.74
C LEU A 622 -13.32 -10.51 28.03
N LYS A 623 -13.38 -10.90 26.74
CA LYS A 623 -12.22 -11.29 25.91
C LYS A 623 -11.44 -10.08 25.40
N ASP A 624 -12.13 -9.16 24.71
CA ASP A 624 -11.53 -7.98 24.09
C ASP A 624 -11.52 -6.76 25.03
N LYS A 625 -12.24 -6.86 26.17
CA LYS A 625 -12.38 -5.81 27.17
C LYS A 625 -12.91 -4.50 26.57
N HIS A 626 -13.66 -4.61 25.47
CA HIS A 626 -14.22 -3.49 24.75
C HIS A 626 -15.73 -3.42 25.00
N PRO A 627 -16.27 -2.24 25.34
CA PRO A 627 -17.71 -2.07 25.51
C PRO A 627 -18.40 -1.95 24.15
N TYR A 628 -19.54 -2.62 23.99
CA TYR A 628 -20.36 -2.58 22.77
C TYR A 628 -21.79 -2.11 23.10
N PRO A 629 -22.39 -1.23 22.27
CA PRO A 629 -23.79 -0.85 22.43
C PRO A 629 -24.70 -2.01 22.00
N ARG A 630 -25.74 -2.29 22.78
CA ARG A 630 -26.68 -3.39 22.51
C ARG A 630 -28.11 -2.99 22.83
N ARG A 631 -29.05 -3.42 22.00
CA ARG A 631 -30.47 -3.05 22.11
C ARG A 631 -31.14 -3.67 23.34
N ASN A 632 -32.16 -2.99 23.85
CA ASN A 632 -32.90 -3.36 25.06
C ASN A 632 -33.66 -4.69 24.98
N ASP A 633 -33.95 -5.18 23.77
CA ASP A 633 -34.66 -6.45 23.52
C ASP A 633 -33.74 -7.69 23.56
N THR A 634 -32.44 -7.50 23.80
CA THR A 634 -31.49 -8.60 23.91
C THR A 634 -31.30 -9.06 25.36
N THR A 635 -30.81 -10.29 25.54
CA THR A 635 -30.45 -10.84 26.85
C THR A 635 -28.95 -11.07 26.93
N ASN A 636 -28.34 -10.79 28.09
CA ASN A 636 -26.92 -11.01 28.39
C ASN A 636 -26.73 -11.46 29.85
N ARG A 637 -25.50 -11.82 30.20
CA ARG A 637 -25.14 -12.19 31.59
C ARG A 637 -25.02 -10.94 32.46
N VAL A 638 -25.23 -11.09 33.77
CA VAL A 638 -25.05 -10.01 34.74
C VAL A 638 -24.43 -10.50 36.04
N SER A 639 -23.21 -10.05 36.35
CA SER A 639 -22.69 -10.15 37.72
C SER A 639 -23.00 -8.85 38.45
N CYS A 640 -23.26 -8.90 39.75
CA CYS A 640 -23.54 -7.70 40.54
C CYS A 640 -22.42 -7.44 41.52
N VAL A 641 -22.00 -6.17 41.65
CA VAL A 641 -21.13 -5.74 42.75
C VAL A 641 -22.01 -5.44 43.96
N ILE A 642 -21.85 -6.21 45.03
CA ILE A 642 -22.69 -6.16 46.25
C ILE A 642 -22.01 -5.46 47.44
N SER A 643 -20.78 -4.98 47.26
CA SER A 643 -20.03 -4.23 48.27
C SER A 643 -18.99 -3.34 47.61
N GLU A 644 -19.22 -2.02 47.65
CA GLU A 644 -18.15 -1.01 47.68
C GLU A 644 -18.13 -0.50 49.14
N LYS A 645 -17.07 -0.78 49.90
CA LYS A 645 -16.79 0.00 51.12
C LYS A 645 -15.66 0.97 50.83
#